data_AF-A0AAU3VSN5-F1
#
_entry.id   AF-A0AAU3VSN5-F1
#
_cell.length_a   1.000
_cell.length_b   1.000
_cell.length_c   1.000
_cell.angle_alpha   90.00
_cell.angle_beta   90.00
_cell.angle_gamma   90.00
#
_symmetry.space_group_name_H-M   'P 1'
#
loop_
_entity.id
_entity.type
_entity.pdbx_description
1 polymer ?
#
loop_
_entity_poly.entity_id
_entity_poly.type
_entity_poly.pdbx_seq_one_letter_code
_entity_poly.pdbx_strand_id
1 'polypeptide(L)'
;MGVREDARFGGIDLTPWGKFDRGLLAVYPLLFHLLDTAAIAGEVWDRFLTCGQRQLISAGLGVAVAEARCLVMFIAGLHDLGKLSAFQEQEEHPWARVSEALRADTAGWRRMRHERASMHGVLQLLAEAGYPVGTSDSPGVRVAQMLGGHHGRFLQLDLDGAAQAARVNGALGGPLWQDLRRRYFFLLRHLTGATAVPARVSVPAAVLITGVGVVADRLASQRHYWLPKAQAPAFGAGEHYAQAVKDAAAVLDQSGLARITLPDTSFAQAHRGVAQPNDLQASLIRQLTAVVGEKGPGIVVVTDATGGGKTITALEAARIFNAGGDTAGIVWLLPTTATTDAAYDVLEAYVAAHRPEHAPVSLVHSYDYLNTAYTDHRLAAHEPSTTDEFWPDDLGGGEGDGEGTAQRPEKRVTVPDGWLRGWDRALLAQFTVATVDQALMAALPVRFSMLRQLALSGRTVIVDEVHALTPFMQQMLGRLLNWLGALGCPVVLLSATLPARTSNELVRSYLAGAGHSRTVLADRDWTPAYPGWLFAAAADASLTRIDPQAADEHARRFRRTAEIRLYPVRHDTQTDPGNAPARESRLERITAEIAPVVENGGCAVVVCATVADGQRTYQHLHDMLDWQGGPNDQLVLLHARLPGHQRETLTRHIRSRLGRTGERPARLVVVTTSLLDMSLDVDVDVMVSDLAPCTPSCNAWAASGASSTCGAPRPAADPPGCAGARTPG
;
A
#
# COMPACT_ATOMS: atom_id res chain seq x y z
N MET A 1 20.51 25.36 -37.01
CA MET A 1 21.48 24.90 -36.01
C MET A 1 21.25 23.42 -35.76
N GLY A 2 22.30 22.65 -35.57
CA GLY A 2 22.20 21.23 -35.23
C GLY A 2 22.00 21.02 -33.72
N VAL A 3 21.49 19.86 -33.32
CA VAL A 3 21.24 19.53 -31.89
C VAL A 3 22.50 19.64 -31.02
N ARG A 4 23.69 19.39 -31.59
CA ARG A 4 24.98 19.57 -30.91
C ARG A 4 25.33 21.03 -30.63
N GLU A 5 24.84 21.95 -31.46
CA GLU A 5 25.02 23.39 -31.26
C GLU A 5 24.05 23.87 -30.18
N ASP A 6 22.79 23.42 -30.22
CA ASP A 6 21.78 23.72 -29.20
C ASP A 6 22.22 23.26 -27.79
N ALA A 7 23.04 22.21 -27.69
CA ALA A 7 23.56 21.72 -26.42
C ALA A 7 24.65 22.61 -25.77
N ARG A 8 25.27 23.52 -26.53
CA ARG A 8 26.34 24.40 -26.04
C ARG A 8 25.77 25.61 -25.30
N PHE A 9 26.60 26.27 -24.51
CA PHE A 9 26.23 27.54 -23.88
C PHE A 9 25.84 28.58 -24.94
N GLY A 10 24.67 29.22 -24.75
CA GLY A 10 24.10 30.16 -25.73
C GLY A 10 23.57 29.53 -27.02
N GLY A 11 23.52 28.19 -27.12
CA GLY A 11 23.06 27.48 -28.31
C GLY A 11 21.54 27.45 -28.50
N ILE A 12 20.78 27.46 -27.40
CA ILE A 12 19.31 27.45 -27.40
C ILE A 12 18.76 28.47 -26.41
N ASP A 13 17.58 29.01 -26.68
CA ASP A 13 16.92 29.96 -25.78
C ASP A 13 16.49 29.26 -24.48
N LEU A 14 17.09 29.66 -23.36
CA LEU A 14 16.82 29.14 -22.01
C LEU A 14 15.89 30.04 -21.19
N THR A 15 15.36 31.12 -21.78
CA THR A 15 14.53 32.10 -21.08
C THR A 15 13.16 31.59 -20.64
N PRO A 16 12.49 30.63 -21.32
CA PRO A 16 11.24 30.08 -20.81
C PRO A 16 11.43 29.37 -19.47
N TRP A 17 10.52 29.63 -18.53
CA TRP A 17 10.62 29.16 -17.16
C TRP A 17 9.82 27.87 -16.93
N GLY A 18 10.32 27.02 -16.02
CA GLY A 18 9.66 25.80 -15.56
C GLY A 18 9.26 25.84 -14.09
N LYS A 19 10.02 26.56 -13.25
CA LYS A 19 9.74 26.80 -11.83
C LYS A 19 10.01 28.27 -11.46
N PHE A 20 9.26 28.80 -10.51
CA PHE A 20 9.40 30.17 -10.02
C PHE A 20 9.19 30.22 -8.50
N ASP A 21 10.11 30.85 -7.78
CA ASP A 21 9.97 31.15 -6.35
C ASP A 21 9.62 32.64 -6.19
N ARG A 22 8.40 32.93 -5.75
CA ARG A 22 7.91 34.31 -5.56
C ARG A 22 8.67 35.07 -4.48
N GLY A 23 9.14 34.39 -3.43
CA GLY A 23 9.80 35.02 -2.29
C GLY A 23 11.21 35.51 -2.62
N LEU A 24 11.95 34.72 -3.43
CA LEU A 24 13.31 35.03 -3.85
C LEU A 24 13.41 35.59 -5.27
N LEU A 25 12.28 35.69 -5.98
CA LEU A 25 12.20 35.99 -7.42
C LEU A 25 13.12 35.11 -8.27
N ALA A 26 13.38 33.88 -7.81
CA ALA A 26 14.26 32.94 -8.49
C ALA A 26 13.49 32.21 -9.60
N VAL A 27 14.04 32.25 -10.82
CA VAL A 27 13.44 31.63 -12.00
C VAL A 27 14.33 30.48 -12.45
N TYR A 28 13.72 29.29 -12.63
CA TYR A 28 14.43 28.12 -13.13
C TYR A 28 14.05 27.82 -14.59
N PRO A 29 15.02 27.71 -15.52
CA PRO A 29 14.75 27.41 -16.91
C PRO A 29 13.98 26.10 -17.10
N LEU A 30 12.98 26.13 -17.99
CA LEU A 30 12.17 24.95 -18.30
C LEU A 30 13.03 23.80 -18.80
N LEU A 31 13.95 24.06 -19.73
CA LEU A 31 14.80 23.00 -20.29
C LEU A 31 15.60 22.27 -19.21
N PHE A 32 16.09 23.00 -18.20
CA PHE A 32 16.85 22.42 -17.10
C PHE A 32 15.97 21.51 -16.23
N HIS A 33 14.73 21.92 -15.93
CA HIS A 33 13.75 21.05 -15.25
C HIS A 33 13.43 19.77 -16.05
N LEU A 34 13.27 19.88 -17.38
CA LEU A 34 13.05 18.72 -18.25
C LEU A 34 14.24 17.75 -18.23
N LEU A 35 15.47 18.28 -18.27
CA LEU A 35 16.71 17.50 -18.21
C LEU A 35 16.94 16.87 -16.84
N ASP A 36 16.63 17.58 -15.75
CA ASP A 36 16.67 17.05 -14.39
C ASP A 36 15.71 15.88 -14.22
N THR A 37 14.47 16.04 -14.71
CA THR A 37 13.45 14.99 -14.65
C THR A 37 13.87 13.77 -15.46
N ALA A 38 14.45 13.97 -16.65
CA ALA A 38 14.99 12.88 -17.46
C ALA A 38 16.15 12.14 -16.78
N ALA A 39 17.06 12.87 -16.12
CA ALA A 39 18.17 12.29 -15.38
C ALA A 39 17.70 11.47 -14.17
N ILE A 40 16.79 12.02 -13.35
CA ILE A 40 16.21 11.34 -12.20
C ILE A 40 15.40 10.11 -12.62
N ALA A 41 14.66 10.17 -13.73
CA ALA A 41 13.95 9.00 -14.26
C ALA A 41 14.90 7.83 -14.60
N GLY A 42 16.14 8.12 -15.00
CA GLY A 42 17.19 7.11 -15.20
C GLY A 42 17.56 6.41 -13.89
N GLU A 43 17.78 7.16 -12.81
CA GLU A 43 18.06 6.60 -11.49
C GLU A 43 16.87 5.82 -10.91
N VAL A 44 15.64 6.31 -11.09
CA VAL A 44 14.42 5.58 -10.71
C VAL A 44 14.33 4.25 -11.49
N TRP A 45 14.67 4.25 -12.78
CA TRP A 45 14.72 3.02 -13.56
C TRP A 45 15.77 2.02 -13.06
N ASP A 46 16.97 2.50 -12.73
CA ASP A 46 18.09 1.64 -12.35
C ASP A 46 17.96 1.09 -10.94
N ARG A 47 17.56 1.93 -9.97
CA ARG A 47 17.66 1.65 -8.54
C ARG A 47 16.31 1.51 -7.83
N PHE A 48 15.20 2.00 -8.40
CA PHE A 48 13.85 1.81 -7.85
C PHE A 48 13.04 0.74 -8.59
N LEU A 49 13.16 0.57 -9.91
CA LEU A 49 12.48 -0.53 -10.59
C LEU A 49 13.20 -1.87 -10.37
N THR A 50 12.43 -2.96 -10.28
CA THR A 50 13.01 -4.31 -10.33
C THR A 50 13.34 -4.74 -11.75
N CYS A 51 14.14 -5.81 -11.90
CA CYS A 51 14.41 -6.38 -13.21
C CYS A 51 13.12 -6.78 -13.95
N GLY A 52 12.14 -7.35 -13.25
CA GLY A 52 10.85 -7.75 -13.81
C GLY A 52 10.04 -6.57 -14.33
N GLN A 53 10.02 -5.45 -13.60
CA GLN A 53 9.38 -4.21 -14.07
C GLN A 53 10.08 -3.66 -15.32
N ARG A 54 11.42 -3.65 -15.34
CA ARG A 54 12.21 -3.22 -16.51
C ARG A 54 11.97 -4.12 -17.72
N GLN A 55 11.91 -5.43 -17.53
CA GLN A 55 11.60 -6.39 -18.58
C GLN A 55 10.16 -6.24 -19.09
N LEU A 56 9.19 -6.01 -18.20
CA LEU A 56 7.80 -5.74 -18.59
C LEU A 56 7.71 -4.49 -19.46
N ILE A 57 8.41 -3.42 -19.10
CA ILE A 57 8.45 -2.19 -19.90
C ILE A 57 9.14 -2.45 -21.24
N SER A 58 10.32 -3.10 -21.24
CA SER A 58 11.07 -3.46 -22.45
C SER A 58 10.25 -4.31 -23.42
N ALA A 59 9.60 -5.38 -22.93
CA ALA A 59 8.71 -6.22 -23.72
C ALA A 59 7.48 -5.46 -24.21
N GLY A 60 6.90 -4.60 -23.37
CA GLY A 60 5.76 -3.75 -23.69
C GLY A 60 6.04 -2.71 -24.75
N LEU A 61 7.28 -2.23 -24.85
CA LEU A 61 7.78 -1.33 -25.90
C LEU A 61 8.30 -2.09 -27.14
N GLY A 62 8.67 -3.36 -26.98
CA GLY A 62 9.27 -4.17 -28.04
C GLY A 62 10.71 -3.77 -28.39
N VAL A 63 11.48 -3.30 -27.41
CA VAL A 63 12.87 -2.82 -27.56
C VAL A 63 13.76 -3.44 -26.48
N ALA A 64 15.09 -3.37 -26.62
CA ALA A 64 16.01 -3.88 -25.60
C ALA A 64 15.92 -3.07 -24.29
N VAL A 65 16.29 -3.68 -23.16
CA VAL A 65 16.20 -3.03 -21.82
C VAL A 65 16.98 -1.71 -21.76
N ALA A 66 18.15 -1.64 -22.40
CA ALA A 66 18.94 -0.41 -22.46
C ALA A 66 18.23 0.70 -23.27
N GLU A 67 17.59 0.35 -24.38
CA GLU A 67 16.82 1.30 -25.20
C GLU A 67 15.55 1.74 -24.47
N ALA A 68 14.89 0.82 -23.75
CA ALA A 68 13.74 1.13 -22.91
C ALA A 68 14.08 2.16 -21.84
N ARG A 69 15.24 2.03 -21.17
CA ARG A 69 15.74 3.02 -20.21
C ARG A 69 15.82 4.41 -20.83
N CYS A 70 16.48 4.54 -21.99
CA CYS A 70 16.59 5.81 -22.71
C CYS A 70 15.21 6.39 -23.07
N LEU A 71 14.27 5.54 -23.52
CA LEU A 71 12.91 5.95 -23.82
C LEU A 71 12.14 6.42 -22.58
N VAL A 72 12.29 5.75 -21.43
CA VAL A 72 11.66 6.20 -20.17
C VAL A 72 12.19 7.56 -19.75
N MET A 73 13.50 7.77 -19.80
CA MET A 73 14.11 9.07 -19.50
C MET A 73 13.61 10.17 -20.44
N PHE A 74 13.54 9.86 -21.73
CA PHE A 74 13.04 10.78 -22.75
C PHE A 74 11.57 11.14 -22.52
N ILE A 75 10.70 10.15 -22.34
CA ILE A 75 9.26 10.37 -22.09
C ILE A 75 9.06 11.17 -20.80
N ALA A 76 9.77 10.84 -19.72
CA ALA A 76 9.72 11.62 -18.48
C ALA A 76 10.17 13.07 -18.70
N GLY A 77 11.25 13.30 -19.45
CA GLY A 77 11.75 14.63 -19.81
C GLY A 77 10.81 15.45 -20.71
N LEU A 78 9.77 14.85 -21.30
CA LEU A 78 8.80 15.55 -22.14
C LEU A 78 7.53 15.99 -21.38
N HIS A 79 7.34 15.59 -20.13
CA HIS A 79 6.08 15.79 -19.38
C HIS A 79 5.60 17.25 -19.39
N ASP A 80 6.53 18.19 -19.22
CA ASP A 80 6.27 19.63 -19.09
C ASP A 80 6.56 20.41 -20.38
N LEU A 81 6.77 19.75 -21.53
CA LEU A 81 7.04 20.45 -22.80
C LEU A 81 5.93 21.45 -23.16
N GLY A 82 4.69 21.17 -22.75
CA GLY A 82 3.53 22.04 -22.89
C GLY A 82 3.61 23.35 -22.11
N LYS A 83 4.56 23.53 -21.19
CA LYS A 83 4.85 24.83 -20.56
C LYS A 83 5.43 25.85 -21.54
N LEU A 84 5.96 25.41 -22.69
CA LEU A 84 6.18 26.28 -23.85
C LEU A 84 4.83 26.62 -24.48
N SER A 85 4.02 27.45 -23.83
CA SER A 85 2.71 27.90 -24.27
C SER A 85 2.30 29.14 -23.47
N ALA A 86 1.02 29.52 -23.50
CA ALA A 86 0.45 30.57 -22.65
C ALA A 86 0.71 30.39 -21.13
N PHE A 87 1.20 29.22 -20.69
CA PHE A 87 1.76 29.04 -19.36
C PHE A 87 2.84 30.08 -19.00
N GLN A 88 3.65 30.51 -19.97
CA GLN A 88 4.75 31.45 -19.72
C GLN A 88 4.28 32.84 -19.24
N GLU A 89 3.02 33.22 -19.55
CA GLU A 89 2.42 34.51 -19.16
C GLU A 89 1.76 34.48 -17.76
N GLN A 90 1.79 33.35 -17.05
CA GLN A 90 1.11 33.24 -15.76
C GLN A 90 1.71 34.13 -14.67
N GLU A 91 3.01 34.43 -14.78
CA GLU A 91 3.75 35.21 -13.81
C GLU A 91 4.50 36.35 -14.52
N GLU A 92 4.29 37.58 -14.08
CA GLU A 92 4.84 38.78 -14.75
C GLU A 92 6.38 38.80 -14.73
N HIS A 93 6.99 38.42 -13.61
CA HIS A 93 8.45 38.49 -13.45
C HIS A 93 9.20 37.48 -14.34
N PRO A 94 8.87 36.17 -14.34
CA PRO A 94 9.43 35.23 -15.32
C PRO A 94 9.09 35.60 -16.77
N TRP A 95 7.87 36.08 -17.05
CA TRP A 95 7.47 36.49 -18.39
C TRP A 95 8.37 37.60 -18.94
N ALA A 96 8.71 38.60 -18.13
CA ALA A 96 9.61 39.70 -18.53
C ALA A 96 11.01 39.21 -18.94
N ARG A 97 11.43 38.02 -18.49
CA ARG A 97 12.74 37.42 -18.83
C ARG A 97 12.71 36.65 -20.14
N VAL A 98 11.53 36.26 -20.63
CA VAL A 98 11.37 35.59 -21.93
C VAL A 98 11.88 36.52 -23.04
N SER A 99 12.63 35.97 -23.99
CA SER A 99 13.23 36.75 -25.08
C SER A 99 12.19 37.56 -25.84
N GLU A 100 12.57 38.77 -26.28
CA GLU A 100 11.66 39.70 -26.95
C GLU A 100 11.03 39.07 -28.21
N ALA A 101 11.81 38.30 -28.96
CA ALA A 101 11.34 37.58 -30.13
C ALA A 101 10.22 36.57 -29.79
N LEU A 102 10.38 35.80 -28.71
CA LEU A 102 9.35 34.86 -28.25
C LEU A 102 8.11 35.59 -27.71
N ARG A 103 8.30 36.69 -26.97
CA ARG A 103 7.17 37.52 -26.47
C ARG A 103 6.37 38.17 -27.60
N ALA A 104 6.99 38.43 -28.75
CA ALA A 104 6.29 38.94 -29.94
C ALA A 104 5.53 37.86 -30.73
N ASP A 105 5.85 36.56 -30.53
CA ASP A 105 5.32 35.44 -31.30
C ASP A 105 4.19 34.66 -30.59
N THR A 106 3.44 35.32 -29.72
CA THR A 106 2.36 34.71 -28.90
C THR A 106 1.03 34.57 -29.65
N ALA A 107 1.00 34.93 -30.93
CA ALA A 107 -0.20 34.90 -31.76
C ALA A 107 -0.85 33.50 -31.78
N GLY A 108 -2.16 33.46 -31.56
CA GLY A 108 -2.94 32.21 -31.56
C GLY A 108 -3.01 31.49 -30.22
N TRP A 109 -2.27 31.93 -29.19
CA TRP A 109 -2.31 31.31 -27.86
C TRP A 109 -3.72 31.15 -27.30
N ARG A 110 -3.97 29.95 -26.75
CA ARG A 110 -5.16 29.66 -25.94
C ARG A 110 -4.70 29.08 -24.62
N ARG A 111 -5.28 29.58 -23.52
CA ARG A 111 -5.03 29.03 -22.19
C ARG A 111 -5.51 27.58 -22.12
N MET A 112 -4.61 26.70 -21.77
CA MET A 112 -4.88 25.29 -21.48
C MET A 112 -3.93 24.80 -20.41
N ARG A 113 -4.34 23.74 -19.71
CA ARG A 113 -3.46 23.07 -18.74
C ARG A 113 -2.25 22.48 -19.47
N HIS A 114 -1.06 22.58 -18.87
CA HIS A 114 0.19 22.29 -19.56
C HIS A 114 0.34 20.80 -19.91
N GLU A 115 -0.25 19.88 -19.15
CA GLU A 115 -0.28 18.45 -19.47
C GLU A 115 -1.06 18.16 -20.76
N ARG A 116 -2.14 18.91 -20.99
CA ARG A 116 -2.90 18.84 -22.24
C ARG A 116 -2.11 19.47 -23.39
N ALA A 117 -1.43 20.58 -23.14
CA ALA A 117 -0.53 21.20 -24.11
C ALA A 117 0.61 20.26 -24.50
N SER A 118 1.22 19.57 -23.53
CA SER A 118 2.23 18.54 -23.77
C SER A 118 1.64 17.46 -24.67
N MET A 119 0.59 16.77 -24.23
CA MET A 119 -0.05 15.69 -24.98
C MET A 119 -0.29 16.04 -26.46
N HIS A 120 -0.83 17.21 -26.76
CA HIS A 120 -1.07 17.61 -28.14
C HIS A 120 0.19 18.07 -28.89
N GLY A 121 1.03 18.88 -28.24
CA GLY A 121 2.23 19.46 -28.85
C GLY A 121 3.28 18.42 -29.23
N VAL A 122 3.37 17.31 -28.50
CA VAL A 122 4.35 16.26 -28.80
C VAL A 122 3.91 15.30 -29.89
N LEU A 123 2.61 15.19 -30.19
CA LEU A 123 2.11 14.19 -31.14
C LEU A 123 2.70 14.37 -32.54
N GLN A 124 2.76 15.61 -33.04
CA GLN A 124 3.42 15.91 -34.32
C GLN A 124 4.93 15.64 -34.26
N LEU A 125 5.59 16.01 -33.16
CA LEU A 125 7.03 15.82 -32.99
C LEU A 125 7.41 14.33 -32.93
N LEU A 126 6.55 13.50 -32.32
CA LEU A 126 6.67 12.05 -32.33
C LEU A 126 6.53 11.49 -33.74
N ALA A 127 5.56 11.98 -34.54
CA ALA A 127 5.42 11.59 -35.94
C ALA A 127 6.65 12.00 -36.78
N GLU A 128 7.18 13.23 -36.58
CA GLU A 128 8.44 13.68 -37.20
C GLU A 128 9.64 12.81 -36.80
N ALA A 129 9.63 12.26 -35.59
CA ALA A 129 10.64 11.33 -35.10
C ALA A 129 10.44 9.87 -35.54
N GLY A 130 9.38 9.58 -36.32
CA GLY A 130 9.09 8.28 -36.90
C GLY A 130 8.10 7.41 -36.11
N TYR A 131 7.47 7.93 -35.04
CA TYR A 131 6.49 7.17 -34.27
C TYR A 131 5.17 7.06 -35.06
N PRO A 132 4.54 5.87 -35.13
CA PRO A 132 3.20 5.76 -35.67
C PRO A 132 2.19 6.53 -34.81
N VAL A 133 1.26 7.24 -35.44
CA VAL A 133 0.23 8.07 -34.78
C VAL A 133 -1.17 7.90 -35.38
N GLY A 134 -1.40 6.85 -36.17
CA GLY A 134 -2.62 6.71 -36.99
C GLY A 134 -3.86 6.20 -36.24
N THR A 135 -3.70 5.60 -35.07
CA THR A 135 -4.77 4.93 -34.31
C THR A 135 -4.62 5.16 -32.81
N SER A 136 -5.67 4.91 -32.03
CA SER A 136 -5.66 5.11 -30.57
C SER A 136 -4.65 4.22 -29.85
N ASP A 137 -4.32 3.07 -30.42
CA ASP A 137 -3.32 2.13 -29.90
C ASP A 137 -1.91 2.37 -30.46
N SER A 138 -1.74 3.30 -31.40
CA SER A 138 -0.44 3.65 -31.98
C SER A 138 0.56 4.10 -30.89
N PRO A 139 1.84 3.71 -31.00
CA PRO A 139 2.88 4.07 -30.02
C PRO A 139 2.97 5.57 -29.71
N GLY A 140 2.94 6.43 -30.74
CA GLY A 140 3.02 7.88 -30.56
C GLY A 140 1.80 8.45 -29.81
N VAL A 141 0.61 7.92 -30.07
CA VAL A 141 -0.63 8.31 -29.36
C VAL A 141 -0.57 7.88 -27.89
N ARG A 142 -0.12 6.66 -27.60
CA ARG A 142 0.04 6.18 -26.21
C ARG A 142 1.08 6.99 -25.44
N VAL A 143 2.23 7.31 -26.05
CA VAL A 143 3.23 8.20 -25.43
C VAL A 143 2.64 9.57 -25.13
N ALA A 144 1.91 10.17 -26.08
CA ALA A 144 1.23 11.44 -25.83
C ALA A 144 0.22 11.36 -24.67
N GLN A 145 -0.55 10.28 -24.56
CA GLN A 145 -1.46 10.04 -23.44
C GLN A 145 -0.75 9.90 -22.10
N MET A 146 0.43 9.27 -22.05
CA MET A 146 1.26 9.23 -20.83
C MET A 146 1.60 10.63 -20.36
N LEU A 147 2.00 11.51 -21.28
CA LEU A 147 2.30 12.91 -20.98
C LEU A 147 1.05 13.66 -20.54
N GLY A 148 -0.12 13.43 -21.13
CA GLY A 148 -1.38 14.00 -20.64
C GLY A 148 -1.78 13.50 -19.25
N GLY A 149 -1.27 12.33 -18.84
CA GLY A 149 -1.62 11.64 -17.60
C GLY A 149 -0.78 11.99 -16.37
N HIS A 150 0.33 12.74 -16.50
CA HIS A 150 1.30 12.92 -15.41
C HIS A 150 0.73 13.68 -14.18
N HIS A 151 -0.31 14.48 -14.35
CA HIS A 151 -1.04 15.09 -13.20
C HIS A 151 -2.07 14.17 -12.54
N GLY A 152 -2.11 12.89 -12.91
CA GLY A 152 -2.90 11.87 -12.24
C GLY A 152 -4.19 11.47 -12.93
N ARG A 153 -4.50 11.99 -14.13
CA ARG A 153 -5.65 11.56 -14.94
C ARG A 153 -5.26 11.46 -16.40
N PHE A 154 -5.38 10.28 -17.00
CA PHE A 154 -5.18 10.11 -18.43
C PHE A 154 -6.25 10.84 -19.22
N LEU A 155 -5.83 11.59 -20.24
CA LEU A 155 -6.72 12.31 -21.14
C LEU A 155 -6.94 11.47 -22.40
N GLN A 156 -8.15 11.55 -22.97
CA GLN A 156 -8.42 10.95 -24.28
C GLN A 156 -8.01 11.92 -25.39
N LEU A 157 -7.35 11.37 -26.41
CA LEU A 157 -7.08 12.06 -27.67
C LEU A 157 -8.21 11.75 -28.63
N ASP A 158 -8.88 12.79 -29.10
CA ASP A 158 -9.85 12.70 -30.18
C ASP A 158 -9.10 12.70 -31.51
N LEU A 159 -8.93 11.51 -32.10
CA LEU A 159 -8.22 11.33 -33.37
C LEU A 159 -9.13 11.61 -34.58
N ASP A 160 -10.45 11.47 -34.41
CA ASP A 160 -11.45 11.55 -35.49
C ASP A 160 -12.19 12.91 -35.51
N GLY A 161 -12.21 13.65 -34.40
CA GLY A 161 -12.92 14.93 -34.29
C GLY A 161 -12.16 16.13 -34.86
N ALA A 162 -12.91 17.22 -35.02
CA ALA A 162 -12.57 18.46 -35.75
C ALA A 162 -11.37 19.30 -35.21
N ALA A 163 -10.50 18.71 -34.40
CA ALA A 163 -9.23 19.27 -33.96
C ALA A 163 -8.07 18.61 -34.73
N GLN A 164 -7.90 18.97 -36.00
CA GLN A 164 -6.65 18.67 -36.72
C GLN A 164 -5.46 19.11 -35.84
N ALA A 165 -4.40 18.29 -35.73
CA ALA A 165 -3.20 18.61 -34.95
C ALA A 165 -2.65 20.01 -35.25
N ALA A 166 -2.78 20.48 -36.50
CA ALA A 166 -2.45 21.84 -36.93
C ALA A 166 -3.23 22.94 -36.17
N ARG A 167 -4.52 22.74 -35.89
CA ARG A 167 -5.37 23.69 -35.15
C ARG A 167 -4.99 23.77 -33.68
N VAL A 168 -4.60 22.65 -33.08
CA VAL A 168 -4.16 22.61 -31.68
C VAL A 168 -2.74 23.17 -31.55
N ASN A 169 -1.85 22.88 -32.50
CA ASN A 169 -0.51 23.47 -32.53
C ASN A 169 -0.57 24.98 -32.73
N GLY A 170 -1.48 25.49 -33.57
CA GLY A 170 -1.74 26.93 -33.68
C GLY A 170 -2.21 27.59 -32.37
N ALA A 171 -2.74 26.81 -31.41
CA ALA A 171 -3.10 27.28 -30.08
C ALA A 171 -1.92 27.36 -29.09
N LEU A 172 -0.76 26.82 -29.47
CA LEU A 172 0.47 26.78 -28.65
C LEU A 172 1.50 27.84 -29.07
N GLY A 173 1.14 28.74 -29.98
CA GLY A 173 1.94 29.92 -30.34
C GLY A 173 2.45 29.86 -31.78
N GLY A 174 3.09 30.94 -32.20
CA GLY A 174 3.61 31.10 -33.55
C GLY A 174 4.86 30.27 -33.86
N PRO A 175 5.47 30.48 -35.04
CA PRO A 175 6.56 29.65 -35.56
C PRO A 175 7.79 29.55 -34.66
N LEU A 176 8.16 30.59 -33.91
CA LEU A 176 9.32 30.57 -33.01
C LEU A 176 9.06 29.66 -31.81
N TRP A 177 7.84 29.67 -31.27
CA TRP A 177 7.44 28.73 -30.21
C TRP A 177 7.39 27.28 -30.69
N GLN A 178 6.94 27.05 -31.94
CA GLN A 178 7.01 25.71 -32.54
C GLN A 178 8.45 25.24 -32.72
N ASP A 179 9.33 26.09 -33.26
CA ASP A 179 10.75 25.77 -33.46
C ASP A 179 11.43 25.47 -32.11
N LEU A 180 11.15 26.27 -31.08
CA LEU A 180 11.72 26.04 -29.75
C LEU A 180 11.27 24.71 -29.14
N ARG A 181 9.97 24.38 -29.21
CA ARG A 181 9.45 23.07 -28.78
C ARG A 181 10.12 21.92 -29.54
N ARG A 182 10.26 22.06 -30.85
CA ARG A 182 10.91 21.08 -31.72
C ARG A 182 12.38 20.87 -31.33
N ARG A 183 13.12 21.95 -31.07
CA ARG A 183 14.52 21.87 -30.62
C ARG A 183 14.64 21.24 -29.24
N TYR A 184 13.80 21.62 -28.26
CA TYR A 184 13.78 21.00 -26.93
C TYR A 184 13.54 19.49 -27.04
N PHE A 185 12.57 19.07 -27.86
CA PHE A 185 12.25 17.68 -28.11
C PHE A 185 13.45 16.90 -28.69
N PHE A 186 14.07 17.40 -29.77
CA PHE A 186 15.21 16.71 -30.38
C PHE A 186 16.47 16.74 -29.51
N LEU A 187 16.66 17.79 -28.71
CA LEU A 187 17.74 17.89 -27.74
C LEU A 187 17.59 16.88 -26.61
N LEU A 188 16.39 16.77 -26.01
CA LEU A 188 16.07 15.75 -25.01
C LEU A 188 16.29 14.35 -25.59
N ARG A 189 15.81 14.09 -26.80
CA ARG A 189 16.00 12.80 -27.49
C ARG A 189 17.49 12.48 -27.70
N HIS A 190 18.28 13.48 -28.07
CA HIS A 190 19.73 13.32 -28.28
C HIS A 190 20.47 13.04 -26.97
N LEU A 191 20.23 13.85 -25.93
CA LEU A 191 20.95 13.75 -24.65
C LEU A 191 20.59 12.48 -23.88
N THR A 192 19.35 12.03 -23.93
CA THR A 192 18.90 10.77 -23.31
C THR A 192 19.28 9.52 -24.12
N GLY A 193 19.73 9.68 -25.37
CA GLY A 193 20.06 8.57 -26.26
C GLY A 193 18.85 7.80 -26.82
N ALA A 194 17.64 8.36 -26.72
CA ALA A 194 16.37 7.74 -27.13
C ALA A 194 16.20 7.65 -28.67
N THR A 195 17.08 6.89 -29.31
CA THR A 195 17.12 6.71 -30.77
C THR A 195 16.11 5.68 -31.28
N ALA A 196 15.80 4.66 -30.47
CA ALA A 196 14.81 3.63 -30.81
C ALA A 196 13.40 4.22 -30.96
N VAL A 197 12.63 3.67 -31.90
CA VAL A 197 11.19 3.97 -32.06
C VAL A 197 10.42 2.68 -31.74
N PRO A 198 9.62 2.66 -30.66
CA PRO A 198 8.89 1.46 -30.25
C PRO A 198 7.79 1.13 -31.27
N ALA A 199 7.73 -0.14 -31.69
CA ALA A 199 6.69 -0.63 -32.61
C ALA A 199 5.33 -0.80 -31.92
N ARG A 200 5.31 -0.95 -30.60
CA ARG A 200 4.12 -1.08 -29.76
C ARG A 200 4.36 -0.43 -28.41
N VAL A 201 3.29 -0.14 -27.69
CA VAL A 201 3.36 0.29 -26.29
C VAL A 201 2.23 -0.41 -25.55
N SER A 202 2.52 -1.40 -24.71
CA SER A 202 1.48 -2.09 -23.92
C SER A 202 0.86 -1.17 -22.86
N VAL A 203 -0.37 -1.46 -22.41
CA VAL A 203 -1.01 -0.67 -21.35
C VAL A 203 -0.23 -0.77 -20.03
N PRO A 204 0.21 -1.95 -19.56
CA PRO A 204 1.03 -2.05 -18.34
C PRO A 204 2.31 -1.23 -18.42
N ALA A 205 3.02 -1.26 -19.55
CA ALA A 205 4.23 -0.45 -19.75
C ALA A 205 3.91 1.05 -19.69
N ALA A 206 2.85 1.50 -20.35
CA ALA A 206 2.43 2.90 -20.33
C ALA A 206 2.14 3.41 -18.90
N VAL A 207 1.45 2.61 -18.10
CA VAL A 207 1.14 2.94 -16.70
C VAL A 207 2.42 3.06 -15.87
N LEU A 208 3.34 2.09 -15.98
CA LEU A 208 4.58 2.13 -15.21
C LEU A 208 5.49 3.29 -15.63
N ILE A 209 5.63 3.55 -16.94
CA ILE A 209 6.42 4.68 -17.46
C ILE A 209 5.84 6.01 -16.95
N THR A 210 4.51 6.16 -16.98
CA THR A 210 3.85 7.36 -16.45
C THR A 210 4.11 7.50 -14.95
N GLY A 211 4.00 6.42 -14.17
CA GLY A 211 4.32 6.44 -12.74
C GLY A 211 5.77 6.87 -12.46
N VAL A 212 6.73 6.35 -13.23
CA VAL A 212 8.15 6.73 -13.12
C VAL A 212 8.35 8.20 -13.43
N GLY A 213 7.73 8.71 -14.50
CA GLY A 213 7.79 10.13 -14.86
C GLY A 213 7.24 11.03 -13.75
N VAL A 214 6.14 10.63 -13.10
CA VAL A 214 5.56 11.38 -11.97
C VAL A 214 6.46 11.37 -10.74
N VAL A 215 7.08 10.23 -10.41
CA VAL A 215 8.06 10.17 -9.31
C VAL A 215 9.25 11.07 -9.62
N ALA A 216 9.79 11.01 -10.84
CA ALA A 216 10.93 11.81 -11.25
C ALA A 216 10.64 13.32 -11.24
N ASP A 217 9.48 13.77 -11.76
CA ASP A 217 9.08 15.17 -11.71
C ASP A 217 8.90 15.66 -10.27
N ARG A 218 8.27 14.85 -9.40
CA ARG A 218 8.11 15.20 -7.97
C ARG A 218 9.44 15.31 -7.23
N LEU A 219 10.42 14.50 -7.60
CA LEU A 219 11.76 14.57 -7.03
C LEU A 219 12.53 15.80 -7.56
N ALA A 220 12.45 16.07 -8.86
CA ALA A 220 13.03 17.26 -9.52
C ALA A 220 12.40 18.58 -9.03
N SER A 221 11.14 18.55 -8.61
CA SER A 221 10.37 19.71 -8.18
C SER A 221 10.62 20.14 -6.73
N GLN A 222 11.43 19.40 -5.97
CA GLN A 222 11.75 19.76 -4.59
C GLN A 222 12.49 21.09 -4.53
N ARG A 223 11.98 22.04 -3.74
CA ARG A 223 12.53 23.40 -3.65
C ARG A 223 14.02 23.39 -3.32
N HIS A 224 14.45 22.57 -2.37
CA HIS A 224 15.86 22.43 -1.98
C HIS A 224 16.76 21.83 -3.08
N TYR A 225 16.19 21.15 -4.07
CA TYR A 225 16.94 20.59 -5.20
C TYR A 225 17.17 21.63 -6.30
N TRP A 226 16.12 22.31 -6.77
CA TRP A 226 16.22 23.19 -7.94
C TRP A 226 16.60 24.63 -7.59
N LEU A 227 16.24 25.15 -6.42
CA LEU A 227 16.46 26.55 -6.06
C LEU A 227 17.95 26.92 -5.99
N PRO A 228 18.86 26.10 -5.41
CA PRO A 228 20.30 26.37 -5.47
C PRO A 228 20.83 26.39 -6.91
N LYS A 229 20.28 25.55 -7.79
CA LYS A 229 20.66 25.50 -9.21
C LYS A 229 20.19 26.72 -9.99
N ALA A 230 19.04 27.30 -9.64
CA ALA A 230 18.55 28.54 -10.24
C ALA A 230 19.48 29.75 -9.97
N GLN A 231 20.30 29.67 -8.92
CA GLN A 231 21.24 30.71 -8.52
C GLN A 231 22.69 30.41 -8.98
N ALA A 232 22.92 29.25 -9.59
CA ALA A 232 24.23 28.85 -10.07
C ALA A 232 24.59 29.56 -11.41
N PRO A 233 25.89 29.62 -11.77
CA PRO A 233 26.32 30.16 -13.07
C PRO A 233 25.62 29.47 -14.24
N ALA A 234 25.41 30.20 -15.33
CA ALA A 234 24.71 29.68 -16.49
C ALA A 234 25.59 28.69 -17.28
N PHE A 235 25.06 27.50 -17.57
CA PHE A 235 25.70 26.42 -18.33
C PHE A 235 24.99 26.14 -19.65
N GLY A 236 25.65 25.44 -20.57
CA GLY A 236 24.97 24.85 -21.72
C GLY A 236 24.06 23.69 -21.30
N ALA A 237 23.05 23.36 -22.12
CA ALA A 237 22.13 22.27 -21.81
C ALA A 237 22.83 20.90 -21.66
N GLY A 238 23.90 20.64 -22.41
CA GLY A 238 24.67 19.40 -22.28
C GLY A 238 25.44 19.31 -20.97
N GLU A 239 26.05 20.41 -20.51
CA GLU A 239 26.76 20.48 -19.23
C GLU A 239 25.80 20.34 -18.05
N HIS A 240 24.65 21.02 -18.13
CA HIS A 240 23.57 20.88 -17.14
C HIS A 240 23.12 19.43 -17.02
N TYR A 241 22.85 18.76 -18.15
CA TYR A 241 22.42 17.37 -18.14
C TYR A 241 23.47 16.43 -17.53
N ALA A 242 24.75 16.62 -17.88
CA ALA A 242 25.85 15.84 -17.30
C ALA A 242 25.94 16.02 -15.78
N GLN A 243 25.66 17.22 -15.26
CA GLN A 243 25.59 17.46 -13.81
C GLN A 243 24.32 16.86 -13.20
N ALA A 244 23.16 17.01 -13.83
CA ALA A 244 21.90 16.43 -13.39
C ALA A 244 21.98 14.90 -13.24
N VAL A 245 22.66 14.22 -14.17
CA VAL A 245 22.93 12.77 -14.07
C VAL A 245 23.76 12.42 -12.84
N LYS A 246 24.77 13.24 -12.48
CA LYS A 246 25.57 13.02 -11.27
C LYS A 246 24.76 13.27 -9.99
N ASP A 247 23.94 14.32 -9.98
CA ASP A 247 23.14 14.70 -8.82
C ASP A 247 21.99 13.74 -8.55
N ALA A 248 21.42 13.14 -9.61
CA ALA A 248 20.23 12.29 -9.54
C ALA A 248 20.38 11.11 -8.56
N ALA A 249 21.58 10.52 -8.47
CA ALA A 249 21.86 9.42 -7.55
C ALA A 249 21.66 9.84 -6.09
N ALA A 250 22.16 11.03 -5.72
CA ALA A 250 22.02 11.57 -4.37
C ALA A 250 20.55 11.93 -4.05
N VAL A 251 19.80 12.41 -5.03
CA VAL A 251 18.36 12.70 -4.86
C VAL A 251 17.57 11.43 -4.52
N LEU A 252 17.85 10.33 -5.22
CA LEU A 252 17.16 9.06 -4.98
C LEU A 252 17.55 8.43 -3.62
N ASP A 253 18.82 8.58 -3.23
CA ASP A 253 19.29 8.13 -1.91
C ASP A 253 18.61 8.89 -0.78
N GLN A 254 18.52 10.22 -0.89
CA GLN A 254 17.84 11.07 0.10
C GLN A 254 16.33 10.83 0.15
N SER A 255 15.73 10.33 -0.94
CA SER A 255 14.30 10.01 -0.96
C SER A 255 13.96 8.66 -0.35
N GLY A 256 14.94 7.79 -0.05
CA GLY A 256 14.71 6.45 0.49
C GLY A 256 14.03 5.46 -0.48
N LEU A 257 14.07 5.76 -1.79
CA LEU A 257 13.40 4.93 -2.82
C LEU A 257 14.33 3.86 -3.42
N ALA A 258 15.64 3.97 -3.23
CA ALA A 258 16.56 2.94 -3.69
C ALA A 258 16.21 1.60 -3.05
N ARG A 259 16.06 0.55 -3.87
CA ARG A 259 15.72 -0.78 -3.35
C ARG A 259 16.88 -1.36 -2.56
N ILE A 260 16.54 -1.97 -1.43
CA ILE A 260 17.46 -2.68 -0.56
C ILE A 260 17.23 -4.18 -0.72
N THR A 261 18.31 -4.94 -0.85
CA THR A 261 18.26 -6.40 -0.75
C THR A 261 18.39 -6.77 0.71
N LEU A 262 17.39 -7.46 1.27
CA LEU A 262 17.49 -7.96 2.64
C LEU A 262 18.57 -9.06 2.70
N PRO A 263 19.51 -9.00 3.66
CA PRO A 263 20.48 -10.08 3.86
C PRO A 263 19.80 -11.41 4.18
N ASP A 264 20.38 -12.52 3.72
CA ASP A 264 19.87 -13.85 4.04
C ASP A 264 19.95 -14.15 5.54
N THR A 265 18.90 -14.78 6.07
CA THR A 265 18.78 -15.13 7.48
C THR A 265 18.11 -16.48 7.68
N SER A 266 18.32 -17.16 8.81
CA SER A 266 17.62 -18.43 9.08
C SER A 266 16.15 -18.20 9.41
N PHE A 267 15.31 -19.25 9.27
CA PHE A 267 13.89 -19.18 9.64
C PHE A 267 13.68 -18.70 11.09
N ALA A 268 14.42 -19.27 12.04
CA ALA A 268 14.32 -18.93 13.46
C ALA A 268 14.74 -17.49 13.77
N GLN A 269 15.65 -16.92 12.97
CA GLN A 269 16.04 -15.52 13.09
C GLN A 269 14.99 -14.60 12.49
N ALA A 270 14.48 -14.90 11.29
CA ALA A 270 13.42 -14.13 10.63
C ALA A 270 12.14 -14.05 11.47
N HIS A 271 11.79 -15.15 12.15
CA HIS A 271 10.56 -15.29 12.94
C HIS A 271 10.86 -15.44 14.42
N ARG A 272 11.07 -14.31 15.11
CA ARG A 272 11.38 -14.30 16.55
C ARG A 272 10.32 -15.07 17.34
N GLY A 273 10.78 -16.00 18.19
CA GLY A 273 9.91 -16.83 19.03
C GLY A 273 9.45 -18.13 18.39
N VAL A 274 9.82 -18.42 17.14
CA VAL A 274 9.47 -19.68 16.45
C VAL A 274 10.74 -20.37 15.96
N ALA A 275 11.13 -21.46 16.64
CA ALA A 275 12.38 -22.17 16.34
C ALA A 275 12.35 -22.97 15.04
N GLN A 276 11.19 -23.51 14.66
CA GLN A 276 11.01 -24.39 13.50
C GLN A 276 9.65 -24.13 12.84
N PRO A 277 9.53 -24.28 11.51
CA PRO A 277 8.26 -24.15 10.81
C PRO A 277 7.30 -25.27 11.24
N ASN A 278 6.01 -24.97 11.29
CA ASN A 278 4.97 -25.99 11.43
C ASN A 278 4.76 -26.78 10.12
N ASP A 279 3.88 -27.78 10.13
CA ASP A 279 3.69 -28.70 9.01
C ASP A 279 3.20 -27.99 7.73
N LEU A 280 2.28 -27.03 7.87
CA LEU A 280 1.81 -26.15 6.78
C LEU A 280 2.96 -25.33 6.18
N GLN A 281 3.72 -24.63 7.03
CA GLN A 281 4.85 -23.77 6.66
C GLN A 281 5.98 -24.57 6.01
N ALA A 282 6.36 -25.71 6.61
CA ALA A 282 7.41 -26.58 6.10
C ALA A 282 7.05 -27.16 4.73
N SER A 283 5.78 -27.54 4.53
CA SER A 283 5.29 -28.00 3.23
C SER A 283 5.34 -26.88 2.19
N LEU A 284 4.92 -25.66 2.54
CA LEU A 284 4.99 -24.52 1.64
C LEU A 284 6.44 -24.19 1.27
N ILE A 285 7.33 -24.07 2.25
CA ILE A 285 8.74 -23.74 2.03
C ILE A 285 9.39 -24.74 1.06
N ARG A 286 9.15 -26.05 1.23
CA ARG A 286 9.73 -27.07 0.33
C ARG A 286 9.14 -27.02 -1.08
N GLN A 287 7.81 -27.07 -1.19
CA GLN A 287 7.16 -27.24 -2.50
C GLN A 287 7.11 -25.94 -3.30
N LEU A 288 6.80 -24.82 -2.65
CA LEU A 288 6.71 -23.53 -3.33
C LEU A 288 8.08 -23.09 -3.85
N THR A 289 9.15 -23.30 -3.09
CA THR A 289 10.53 -22.98 -3.55
C THR A 289 10.87 -23.74 -4.82
N ALA A 290 10.57 -25.04 -4.88
CA ALA A 290 10.85 -25.86 -6.07
C ALA A 290 10.04 -25.38 -7.29
N VAL A 291 8.73 -25.17 -7.13
CA VAL A 291 7.86 -24.79 -8.25
C VAL A 291 8.11 -23.35 -8.70
N VAL A 292 8.34 -22.40 -7.78
CA VAL A 292 8.68 -21.01 -8.14
C VAL A 292 10.03 -20.94 -8.86
N GLY A 293 11.01 -21.76 -8.47
CA GLY A 293 12.29 -21.86 -9.17
C GLY A 293 12.16 -22.35 -10.63
N GLU A 294 11.16 -23.17 -10.93
CA GLU A 294 10.90 -23.69 -12.29
C GLU A 294 9.95 -22.79 -13.10
N LYS A 295 8.87 -22.32 -12.48
CA LYS A 295 7.72 -21.69 -13.15
C LYS A 295 7.62 -20.17 -12.93
N GLY A 296 8.46 -19.62 -12.07
CA GLY A 296 8.38 -18.23 -11.64
C GLY A 296 7.23 -17.95 -10.66
N PRO A 297 6.99 -16.66 -10.35
CA PRO A 297 5.99 -16.25 -9.38
C PRO A 297 4.55 -16.47 -9.85
N GLY A 298 3.60 -16.30 -8.92
CA GLY A 298 2.18 -16.44 -9.19
C GLY A 298 1.33 -16.05 -7.99
N ILE A 299 0.19 -16.71 -7.84
CA ILE A 299 -0.74 -16.47 -6.74
C ILE A 299 -0.79 -17.68 -5.80
N VAL A 300 -0.61 -17.44 -4.49
CA VAL A 300 -0.79 -18.40 -3.42
C VAL A 300 -2.08 -18.08 -2.68
N VAL A 301 -2.87 -19.10 -2.36
CA VAL A 301 -4.02 -18.97 -1.44
C VAL A 301 -3.77 -19.89 -0.26
N VAL A 302 -3.78 -19.34 0.95
CA VAL A 302 -3.59 -20.07 2.21
C VAL A 302 -4.88 -20.01 3.01
N THR A 303 -5.42 -21.18 3.35
CA THR A 303 -6.61 -21.31 4.19
C THR A 303 -6.31 -22.14 5.43
N ASP A 304 -6.43 -21.52 6.60
CA ASP A 304 -6.16 -22.18 7.87
C ASP A 304 -6.81 -21.41 9.01
N ALA A 305 -7.10 -22.08 10.13
CA ALA A 305 -7.69 -21.46 11.31
C ALA A 305 -6.85 -20.28 11.84
N THR A 306 -7.47 -19.40 12.63
CA THR A 306 -6.75 -18.37 13.39
C THR A 306 -5.71 -19.03 14.31
N GLY A 307 -4.52 -18.43 14.41
CA GLY A 307 -3.41 -19.02 15.16
C GLY A 307 -2.65 -20.16 14.47
N GLY A 308 -3.11 -20.66 13.31
CA GLY A 308 -2.44 -21.73 12.55
C GLY A 308 -1.11 -21.35 11.86
N GLY A 309 -0.70 -20.08 11.98
CA GLY A 309 0.59 -19.60 11.46
C GLY A 309 0.54 -19.05 10.03
N LYS A 310 -0.62 -18.57 9.56
CA LYS A 310 -0.81 -17.92 8.25
C LYS A 310 0.14 -16.76 8.00
N THR A 311 0.35 -15.92 9.01
CA THR A 311 1.26 -14.77 8.96
C THR A 311 2.68 -15.16 8.55
N ILE A 312 3.29 -16.11 9.28
CA ILE A 312 4.63 -16.62 8.96
C ILE A 312 4.64 -17.29 7.58
N THR A 313 3.59 -18.04 7.25
CA THR A 313 3.44 -18.67 5.93
C THR A 313 3.46 -17.64 4.80
N ALA A 314 2.81 -16.49 4.99
CA ALA A 314 2.76 -15.41 4.01
C ALA A 314 4.10 -14.72 3.83
N LEU A 315 4.81 -14.44 4.93
CA LEU A 315 6.14 -13.84 4.91
C LEU A 315 7.16 -14.78 4.25
N GLU A 316 7.10 -16.08 4.51
CA GLU A 316 7.94 -17.07 3.83
C GLU A 316 7.58 -17.23 2.35
N ALA A 317 6.30 -17.19 1.98
CA ALA A 317 5.90 -17.15 0.57
C ALA A 317 6.44 -15.90 -0.13
N ALA A 318 6.36 -14.73 0.51
CA ALA A 318 6.95 -13.50 -0.01
C ALA A 318 8.48 -13.57 -0.11
N ARG A 319 9.14 -14.20 0.87
CA ARG A 319 10.59 -14.46 0.83
C ARG A 319 10.96 -15.35 -0.35
N ILE A 320 10.21 -16.42 -0.60
CA ILE A 320 10.42 -17.33 -1.75
C ILE A 320 10.20 -16.59 -3.07
N PHE A 321 9.16 -15.78 -3.19
CA PHE A 321 8.94 -14.98 -4.39
C PHE A 321 10.03 -13.93 -4.62
N ASN A 322 10.53 -13.31 -3.55
CA ASN A 322 11.62 -12.34 -3.67
C ASN A 322 12.98 -12.98 -3.94
N ALA A 323 13.19 -14.24 -3.53
CA ALA A 323 14.42 -14.99 -3.81
C ALA A 323 14.41 -15.67 -5.19
N GLY A 324 13.26 -16.23 -5.58
CA GLY A 324 13.05 -16.97 -6.84
C GLY A 324 12.51 -16.12 -7.99
N GLY A 325 12.26 -14.83 -7.78
CA GLY A 325 11.72 -13.91 -8.77
C GLY A 325 12.30 -12.51 -8.67
N ASP A 326 12.02 -11.67 -9.68
CA ASP A 326 12.49 -10.28 -9.74
C ASP A 326 11.66 -9.32 -8.85
N THR A 327 11.09 -9.78 -7.74
CA THR A 327 10.39 -8.89 -6.79
C THR A 327 11.22 -8.61 -5.57
N ALA A 328 11.09 -7.40 -5.02
CA ALA A 328 11.87 -6.97 -3.88
C ALA A 328 11.01 -6.12 -2.96
N GLY A 329 10.50 -6.72 -1.88
CA GLY A 329 9.65 -6.01 -0.91
C GLY A 329 8.28 -6.65 -0.73
N ILE A 330 7.49 -6.07 0.17
CA ILE A 330 6.19 -6.60 0.62
C ILE A 330 5.19 -5.45 0.70
N VAL A 331 3.98 -5.69 0.17
CA VAL A 331 2.79 -4.90 0.48
C VAL A 331 1.83 -5.79 1.22
N TRP A 332 1.54 -5.47 2.47
CA TRP A 332 0.61 -6.23 3.28
C TRP A 332 -0.67 -5.43 3.48
N LEU A 333 -1.76 -5.97 2.96
CA LEU A 333 -3.07 -5.34 2.90
C LEU A 333 -4.01 -6.00 3.91
N LEU A 334 -4.57 -5.20 4.81
CA LEU A 334 -5.49 -5.71 5.84
C LEU A 334 -6.83 -4.97 5.87
N PRO A 335 -7.92 -5.59 6.38
CA PRO A 335 -9.26 -4.99 6.28
C PRO A 335 -9.50 -3.77 7.18
N THR A 336 -8.79 -3.64 8.31
CA THR A 336 -9.04 -2.56 9.28
C THR A 336 -7.76 -1.87 9.75
N THR A 337 -7.86 -0.65 10.27
CA THR A 337 -6.68 0.09 10.77
C THR A 337 -5.99 -0.64 11.92
N ALA A 338 -6.75 -1.20 12.87
CA ALA A 338 -6.19 -1.92 14.01
C ALA A 338 -5.42 -3.18 13.58
N THR A 339 -5.92 -3.91 12.57
CA THR A 339 -5.20 -5.03 11.98
C THR A 339 -3.89 -4.56 11.33
N THR A 340 -3.92 -3.38 10.70
CA THR A 340 -2.80 -2.78 9.98
C THR A 340 -1.68 -2.38 10.94
N ASP A 341 -2.00 -1.75 12.07
CA ASP A 341 -1.02 -1.44 13.12
C ASP A 341 -0.32 -2.70 13.65
N ALA A 342 -1.10 -3.76 13.92
CA ALA A 342 -0.54 -5.02 14.40
C ALA A 342 0.39 -5.70 13.37
N ALA A 343 0.03 -5.66 12.09
CA ALA A 343 0.85 -6.22 11.02
C ALA A 343 2.09 -5.37 10.74
N TYR A 344 2.05 -4.06 10.98
CA TYR A 344 3.22 -3.19 10.91
C TYR A 344 4.30 -3.62 11.90
N ASP A 345 3.95 -3.83 13.17
CA ASP A 345 4.91 -4.30 14.19
C ASP A 345 5.57 -5.62 13.79
N VAL A 346 4.79 -6.53 13.20
CA VAL A 346 5.28 -7.84 12.71
C VAL A 346 6.23 -7.66 11.53
N LEU A 347 5.86 -6.83 10.54
CA LEU A 347 6.69 -6.59 9.37
C LEU A 347 7.97 -5.84 9.73
N GLU A 348 7.91 -4.87 10.64
CA GLU A 348 9.08 -4.16 11.15
C GLU A 348 10.05 -5.13 11.85
N ALA A 349 9.55 -5.97 12.76
CA ALA A 349 10.37 -6.96 13.44
C ALA A 349 11.00 -7.97 12.46
N TYR A 350 10.24 -8.39 11.43
CA TYR A 350 10.72 -9.25 10.37
C TYR A 350 11.85 -8.58 9.56
N VAL A 351 11.67 -7.35 9.09
CA VAL A 351 12.69 -6.60 8.34
C VAL A 351 13.93 -6.37 9.20
N ALA A 352 13.76 -5.95 10.46
CA ALA A 352 14.87 -5.73 11.40
C ALA A 352 15.65 -7.02 11.70
N ALA A 353 15.00 -8.19 11.68
CA ALA A 353 15.66 -9.48 11.87
C ALA A 353 16.66 -9.84 10.77
N HIS A 354 16.52 -9.25 9.57
CA HIS A 354 17.47 -9.40 8.46
C HIS A 354 18.68 -8.47 8.61
N ARG A 355 18.69 -7.58 9.62
CA ARG A 355 19.76 -6.59 9.90
C ARG A 355 20.21 -5.80 8.66
N PRO A 356 19.29 -5.16 7.92
CA PRO A 356 19.67 -4.30 6.80
C PRO A 356 20.43 -3.07 7.31
N GLU A 357 21.28 -2.47 6.46
CA GLU A 357 21.93 -1.20 6.76
C GLU A 357 20.91 -0.04 6.87
N HIS A 358 19.91 -0.05 5.99
CA HIS A 358 18.73 0.83 6.02
C HIS A 358 17.57 0.18 5.26
N ALA A 359 16.36 0.11 5.84
CA ALA A 359 15.18 -0.41 5.15
C ALA A 359 13.90 0.18 5.76
N PRO A 360 13.34 1.26 5.18
CA PRO A 360 12.14 1.88 5.72
C PRO A 360 10.92 0.97 5.55
N VAL A 361 10.11 0.87 6.61
CA VAL A 361 8.81 0.21 6.63
C VAL A 361 7.75 1.30 6.80
N SER A 362 6.79 1.35 5.88
CA SER A 362 5.70 2.33 5.91
C SER A 362 4.38 1.71 6.37
N LEU A 363 3.58 2.50 7.08
CA LEU A 363 2.18 2.26 7.38
C LEU A 363 1.30 3.21 6.56
N VAL A 364 0.21 2.72 5.97
CA VAL A 364 -0.71 3.52 5.14
C VAL A 364 -2.20 3.22 5.42
N HIS A 365 -2.90 4.13 6.11
CA HIS A 365 -4.33 4.16 6.36
C HIS A 365 -4.87 5.58 6.63
N SER A 366 -6.19 5.76 6.66
CA SER A 366 -6.85 7.09 6.77
C SER A 366 -6.57 7.88 8.07
N TYR A 367 -5.73 7.36 8.96
CA TYR A 367 -5.38 7.93 10.27
C TYR A 367 -3.88 7.85 10.56
N ASP A 368 -3.01 7.68 9.55
CA ASP A 368 -1.55 7.53 9.75
C ASP A 368 -0.92 8.68 10.55
N TYR A 369 -1.51 9.87 10.45
CA TYR A 369 -1.12 11.06 11.20
C TYR A 369 -1.34 10.96 12.73
N LEU A 370 -2.01 9.91 13.22
CA LEU A 370 -2.26 9.66 14.64
C LEU A 370 -1.43 8.49 15.21
N ASN A 371 -0.76 7.69 14.38
CA ASN A 371 0.04 6.58 14.90
C ASN A 371 1.29 7.12 15.62
N THR A 372 1.61 6.54 16.78
CA THR A 372 2.80 6.85 17.60
C THR A 372 4.11 6.72 16.83
N ALA A 373 4.19 5.82 15.84
CA ALA A 373 5.33 5.69 14.93
C ALA A 373 5.57 6.92 14.03
N TYR A 374 4.56 7.77 13.85
CA TYR A 374 4.61 9.01 13.04
C TYR A 374 4.55 10.29 13.89
N THR A 375 4.10 10.22 15.14
CA THR A 375 3.88 11.38 16.02
C THR A 375 5.08 11.71 16.91
N ASP A 376 6.03 10.78 17.13
CA ASP A 376 7.15 11.00 18.06
C ASP A 376 8.33 11.80 17.47
N HIS A 377 8.27 12.19 16.18
CA HIS A 377 9.30 13.01 15.55
C HIS A 377 8.65 14.13 14.74
N ARG A 378 8.66 15.34 15.33
CA ARG A 378 8.16 16.62 14.79
C ARG A 378 8.13 16.61 13.26
N LEU A 379 6.92 16.76 12.72
CA LEU A 379 6.63 17.18 11.35
C LEU A 379 7.77 18.09 10.86
N ALA A 380 8.60 17.61 9.94
CA ALA A 380 9.32 18.55 9.10
C ALA A 380 8.22 19.40 8.45
N ALA A 381 8.31 20.73 8.63
CA ALA A 381 7.36 21.67 8.09
C ALA A 381 7.02 21.25 6.65
N HIS A 382 5.73 21.17 6.31
CA HIS A 382 5.28 20.90 4.94
C HIS A 382 6.11 21.75 3.98
N GLU A 383 7.02 21.15 3.21
CA GLU A 383 7.64 21.85 2.09
C GLU A 383 6.59 21.87 0.98
N PRO A 384 6.02 23.04 0.63
CA PRO A 384 5.10 23.11 -0.48
C PRO A 384 5.83 22.69 -1.76
N SER A 385 5.33 21.65 -2.43
CA SER A 385 5.72 21.32 -3.80
C SER A 385 5.32 22.50 -4.68
N THR A 386 6.29 23.20 -5.28
CA THR A 386 6.06 24.40 -6.10
C THR A 386 5.49 24.08 -7.50
N THR A 387 4.71 23.00 -7.63
CA THR A 387 4.01 22.62 -8.85
C THR A 387 2.54 23.01 -8.74
N ASP A 388 2.24 24.17 -9.33
CA ASP A 388 0.99 24.63 -9.95
C ASP A 388 -0.38 24.27 -9.34
N GLU A 389 -1.15 25.35 -9.12
CA GLU A 389 -2.56 25.45 -8.71
C GLU A 389 -2.89 25.05 -7.25
N PHE A 390 -2.67 26.02 -6.36
CA PHE A 390 -3.51 26.22 -5.17
C PHE A 390 -4.96 26.41 -5.62
N TRP A 391 -5.79 25.39 -5.48
CA TRP A 391 -7.24 25.55 -5.37
C TRP A 391 -7.66 25.06 -3.98
N PRO A 392 -8.33 25.92 -3.18
CA PRO A 392 -8.72 25.58 -1.82
C PRO A 392 -9.96 24.70 -1.87
N ASP A 393 -9.87 23.52 -1.27
CA ASP A 393 -10.99 22.88 -0.60
C ASP A 393 -10.52 22.63 0.85
N ASP A 394 -10.87 23.59 1.74
CA ASP A 394 -11.31 23.46 3.15
C ASP A 394 -10.64 22.40 4.06
N LEU A 395 -10.20 22.65 5.32
CA LEU A 395 -10.41 23.69 6.33
C LEU A 395 -9.36 23.52 7.45
N GLY A 396 -8.97 24.62 8.10
CA GLY A 396 -8.53 24.60 9.51
C GLY A 396 -7.04 24.70 9.78
N GLY A 397 -6.48 25.90 9.61
CA GLY A 397 -5.21 26.28 10.22
C GLY A 397 -5.35 26.42 11.74
N GLY A 398 -4.56 25.66 12.48
CA GLY A 398 -4.27 25.89 13.90
C GLY A 398 -2.77 26.08 14.04
N GLU A 399 -2.33 27.32 14.19
CA GLU A 399 -0.97 27.66 14.60
C GLU A 399 -0.78 27.25 16.07
N GLY A 400 0.33 26.57 16.35
CA GLY A 400 0.72 26.16 17.69
C GLY A 400 2.23 26.25 17.82
N ASP A 401 2.71 27.44 18.16
CA ASP A 401 4.08 27.69 18.57
C ASP A 401 4.37 27.00 19.91
N GLY A 402 5.47 26.25 19.96
CA GLY A 402 5.94 25.56 21.17
C GLY A 402 7.37 25.05 20.99
N GLU A 403 8.33 25.86 21.36
CA GLU A 403 9.73 25.44 21.55
C GLU A 403 9.84 24.58 22.82
N GLY A 404 9.88 23.26 22.64
CA GLY A 404 10.22 22.30 23.69
C GLY A 404 11.47 21.51 23.30
N THR A 405 12.53 21.66 24.11
CA THR A 405 13.80 20.93 24.05
C THR A 405 13.62 19.50 24.56
N ALA A 406 13.23 18.56 23.69
CA ALA A 406 13.26 17.13 23.97
C ALA A 406 14.44 16.46 23.24
N GLN A 407 15.23 15.69 23.99
CA GLN A 407 16.43 14.99 23.52
C GLN A 407 16.10 13.97 22.42
N ARG A 408 16.94 13.93 21.36
CA ARG A 408 16.88 12.94 20.26
C ARG A 408 17.02 11.51 20.81
N PRO A 409 16.05 10.60 20.61
CA PRO A 409 16.27 9.16 20.77
C PRO A 409 17.14 8.60 19.62
N GLU A 410 17.77 7.45 19.86
CA GLU A 410 18.68 6.77 18.93
C GLU A 410 18.03 6.43 17.57
N LYS A 411 18.84 6.54 16.50
CA LYS A 411 18.45 6.39 15.09
C LYS A 411 17.87 4.99 14.80
N ARG A 412 16.55 4.86 14.63
CA ARG A 412 15.91 3.61 14.16
C ARG A 412 16.04 3.48 12.64
N VAL A 413 16.47 2.30 12.19
CA VAL A 413 16.83 1.98 10.78
C VAL A 413 15.60 1.81 9.86
N THR A 414 14.40 1.69 10.45
CA THR A 414 13.14 1.26 9.82
C THR A 414 12.13 2.38 9.57
N VAL A 415 12.40 3.63 9.98
CA VAL A 415 11.42 4.73 9.89
C VAL A 415 11.47 5.40 8.50
N PRO A 416 10.33 5.68 7.84
CA PRO A 416 10.31 6.47 6.61
C PRO A 416 10.81 7.90 6.85
N ASP A 417 11.85 8.32 6.11
CA ASP A 417 12.42 9.68 6.20
C ASP A 417 12.06 10.54 4.99
N GLY A 418 12.08 11.88 5.18
CA GLY A 418 12.02 12.87 4.10
C GLY A 418 10.82 12.74 3.16
N TRP A 419 11.09 12.51 1.88
CA TRP A 419 10.11 12.52 0.79
C TRP A 419 9.00 11.45 0.92
N LEU A 420 9.30 10.31 1.55
CA LEU A 420 8.36 9.18 1.72
C LEU A 420 7.26 9.43 2.77
N ARG A 421 7.36 10.50 3.57
CA ARG A 421 6.38 10.84 4.60
C ARG A 421 5.07 11.45 4.05
N GLY A 422 4.97 11.70 2.75
CA GLY A 422 3.71 12.12 2.12
C GLY A 422 2.71 10.96 2.01
N TRP A 423 1.44 11.20 2.36
CA TRP A 423 0.37 10.19 2.38
C TRP A 423 0.22 9.41 1.06
N ASP A 424 0.48 10.05 -0.08
CA ASP A 424 0.42 9.43 -1.41
C ASP A 424 1.72 8.74 -1.84
N ARG A 425 2.82 8.97 -1.10
CA ARG A 425 4.18 8.48 -1.38
C ARG A 425 4.57 7.31 -0.48
N ALA A 426 4.00 7.21 0.71
CA ALA A 426 4.28 6.15 1.67
C ALA A 426 4.08 4.74 1.09
N LEU A 427 3.12 4.58 0.15
CA LEU A 427 2.89 3.32 -0.55
C LEU A 427 4.06 2.90 -1.44
N LEU A 428 4.95 3.82 -1.86
CA LEU A 428 6.13 3.53 -2.70
C LEU A 428 7.29 2.91 -1.92
N ALA A 429 7.27 2.95 -0.57
CA ALA A 429 8.31 2.33 0.24
C ALA A 429 8.41 0.83 -0.04
N GLN A 430 9.60 0.25 0.05
CA GLN A 430 9.79 -1.14 -0.34
C GLN A 430 8.98 -2.13 0.52
N PHE A 431 8.82 -1.84 1.81
CA PHE A 431 8.01 -2.60 2.75
C PHE A 431 6.87 -1.71 3.22
N THR A 432 5.63 -2.16 3.02
CA THR A 432 4.46 -1.37 3.37
C THR A 432 3.37 -2.25 3.96
N VAL A 433 2.74 -1.77 5.03
CA VAL A 433 1.47 -2.29 5.53
C VAL A 433 0.40 -1.22 5.29
N ALA A 434 -0.72 -1.61 4.71
CA ALA A 434 -1.79 -0.68 4.37
C ALA A 434 -3.17 -1.32 4.54
N THR A 435 -4.22 -0.51 4.61
CA THR A 435 -5.58 -1.05 4.49
C THR A 435 -5.85 -1.50 3.05
N VAL A 436 -6.71 -2.51 2.88
CA VAL A 436 -7.11 -3.04 1.57
C VAL A 436 -7.66 -1.91 0.68
N ASP A 437 -8.44 -0.97 1.24
CA ASP A 437 -8.98 0.19 0.51
C ASP A 437 -7.91 1.00 -0.23
N GLN A 438 -6.72 1.16 0.36
CA GLN A 438 -5.61 1.90 -0.25
C GLN A 438 -5.13 1.26 -1.54
N ALA A 439 -5.08 -0.07 -1.58
CA ALA A 439 -4.70 -0.82 -2.77
C ALA A 439 -5.84 -0.94 -3.78
N LEU A 440 -7.10 -1.06 -3.33
CA LEU A 440 -8.26 -1.11 -4.22
C LEU A 440 -8.38 0.16 -5.07
N MET A 441 -7.96 1.32 -4.55
CA MET A 441 -7.86 2.56 -5.32
C MET A 441 -6.94 2.47 -6.55
N ALA A 442 -5.98 1.54 -6.59
CA ALA A 442 -5.14 1.33 -7.77
C ALA A 442 -5.94 0.82 -8.99
N ALA A 443 -7.08 0.17 -8.76
CA ALA A 443 -7.97 -0.36 -9.79
C ALA A 443 -9.18 0.56 -10.09
N LEU A 444 -9.29 1.70 -9.41
CA LEU A 444 -10.39 2.66 -9.56
C LEU A 444 -9.99 3.85 -10.46
N PRO A 445 -10.97 4.53 -11.10
CA PRO A 445 -10.72 5.73 -11.90
C PRO A 445 -10.51 6.97 -11.00
N VAL A 446 -9.52 6.90 -10.10
CA VAL A 446 -9.13 7.98 -9.18
C VAL A 446 -7.83 8.63 -9.62
N ARG A 447 -7.57 9.85 -9.12
CA ARG A 447 -6.34 10.58 -9.41
C ARG A 447 -5.12 9.80 -8.91
N PHE A 448 -4.06 9.74 -9.72
CA PHE A 448 -2.81 9.04 -9.40
C PHE A 448 -2.95 7.52 -9.21
N SER A 449 -3.95 6.87 -9.85
CA SER A 449 -4.08 5.41 -9.82
C SER A 449 -2.83 4.70 -10.38
N MET A 450 -2.19 5.26 -11.41
CA MET A 450 -0.94 4.73 -11.98
C MET A 450 0.23 4.76 -10.99
N LEU A 451 0.27 5.74 -10.07
CA LEU A 451 1.28 5.80 -9.02
C LEU A 451 1.07 4.66 -8.00
N ARG A 452 -0.19 4.37 -7.65
CA ARG A 452 -0.53 3.22 -6.80
C ARG A 452 -0.21 1.90 -7.49
N GLN A 453 -0.47 1.78 -8.79
CA GLN A 453 -0.08 0.60 -9.56
C GLN A 453 1.45 0.41 -9.61
N LEU A 454 2.20 1.49 -9.88
CA LEU A 454 3.66 1.47 -9.80
C LEU A 454 4.13 1.04 -8.41
N ALA A 455 3.54 1.63 -7.37
CA ALA A 455 3.84 1.28 -6.00
C ALA A 455 3.62 -0.23 -5.79
N LEU A 456 2.43 -0.76 -6.03
CA LEU A 456 2.14 -2.19 -5.81
C LEU A 456 3.04 -3.12 -6.65
N SER A 457 3.50 -2.66 -7.82
CA SER A 457 4.33 -3.47 -8.70
C SER A 457 5.78 -3.68 -8.23
N GLY A 458 6.37 -4.81 -8.64
CA GLY A 458 7.73 -5.19 -8.22
C GLY A 458 7.84 -5.61 -6.75
N ARG A 459 6.72 -5.87 -6.06
CA ARG A 459 6.64 -6.34 -4.68
C ARG A 459 5.68 -7.54 -4.60
N THR A 460 5.82 -8.36 -3.55
CA THR A 460 4.81 -9.37 -3.24
C THR A 460 3.64 -8.71 -2.52
N VAL A 461 2.42 -8.91 -3.02
CA VAL A 461 1.19 -8.36 -2.41
C VAL A 461 0.52 -9.44 -1.55
N ILE A 462 0.48 -9.23 -0.25
CA ILE A 462 -0.21 -10.07 0.73
C ILE A 462 -1.55 -9.43 1.04
N VAL A 463 -2.66 -10.16 0.87
CA VAL A 463 -3.99 -9.72 1.29
C VAL A 463 -4.45 -10.63 2.42
N ASP A 464 -4.56 -10.06 3.62
CA ASP A 464 -4.98 -10.79 4.81
C ASP A 464 -6.48 -10.73 5.02
N GLU A 465 -7.01 -11.76 5.67
CA GLU A 465 -8.42 -11.91 6.02
C GLU A 465 -9.39 -11.64 4.87
N VAL A 466 -9.12 -12.24 3.71
CA VAL A 466 -9.94 -12.08 2.48
C VAL A 466 -11.43 -12.39 2.72
N HIS A 467 -11.74 -13.29 3.66
CA HIS A 467 -13.13 -13.62 4.01
C HIS A 467 -13.90 -12.48 4.67
N ALA A 468 -13.21 -11.51 5.26
CA ALA A 468 -13.85 -10.38 5.91
C ALA A 468 -14.27 -9.29 4.92
N LEU A 469 -13.77 -9.36 3.68
CA LEU A 469 -14.12 -8.41 2.64
C LEU A 469 -15.58 -8.60 2.22
N THR A 470 -16.31 -7.48 2.14
CA THR A 470 -17.68 -7.46 1.62
C THR A 470 -17.72 -7.97 0.17
N PRO A 471 -18.87 -8.45 -0.33
CA PRO A 471 -18.99 -8.89 -1.74
C PRO A 471 -18.55 -7.82 -2.76
N PHE A 472 -18.81 -6.55 -2.47
CA PHE A 472 -18.35 -5.43 -3.30
C PHE A 472 -16.82 -5.28 -3.29
N MET A 473 -16.21 -5.34 -2.11
CA MET A 473 -14.74 -5.31 -1.98
C MET A 473 -14.08 -6.53 -2.65
N GLN A 474 -14.70 -7.71 -2.60
CA GLN A 474 -14.20 -8.90 -3.31
C GLN A 474 -14.21 -8.71 -4.83
N GLN A 475 -15.24 -8.08 -5.40
CA GLN A 475 -15.25 -7.74 -6.83
C GLN A 475 -14.15 -6.73 -7.19
N MET A 476 -13.93 -5.73 -6.33
CA MET A 476 -12.85 -4.76 -6.52
C MET A 476 -11.48 -5.42 -6.41
N LEU A 477 -11.32 -6.35 -5.46
CA LEU A 477 -10.11 -7.16 -5.33
C LEU A 477 -9.88 -7.99 -6.59
N GLY A 478 -10.91 -8.58 -7.20
CA GLY A 478 -10.79 -9.26 -8.49
C GLY A 478 -10.23 -8.36 -9.60
N ARG A 479 -10.67 -7.10 -9.68
CA ARG A 479 -10.11 -6.11 -10.64
C ARG A 479 -8.66 -5.76 -10.32
N LEU A 480 -8.33 -5.59 -9.04
CA LEU A 480 -6.96 -5.35 -8.60
C LEU A 480 -6.06 -6.55 -8.94
N LEU A 481 -6.49 -7.78 -8.65
CA LEU A 481 -5.77 -9.00 -8.98
C LEU A 481 -5.52 -9.13 -10.49
N ASN A 482 -6.46 -8.72 -11.33
CA ASN A 482 -6.26 -8.67 -12.77
C ASN A 482 -5.12 -7.71 -13.16
N TRP A 483 -5.07 -6.51 -12.58
CA TRP A 483 -3.94 -5.60 -12.76
C TRP A 483 -2.63 -6.17 -12.22
N LEU A 484 -2.64 -6.78 -11.03
CA LEU A 484 -1.46 -7.39 -10.43
C LEU A 484 -0.91 -8.53 -11.31
N GLY A 485 -1.78 -9.36 -11.90
CA GLY A 485 -1.39 -10.38 -12.88
C GLY A 485 -0.77 -9.75 -14.14
N ALA A 486 -1.37 -8.69 -14.68
CA ALA A 486 -0.84 -7.98 -15.86
C ALA A 486 0.49 -7.26 -15.59
N LEU A 487 0.75 -6.90 -14.33
CA LEU A 487 1.99 -6.29 -13.86
C LEU A 487 3.03 -7.34 -13.38
N GLY A 488 2.71 -8.64 -13.47
CA GLY A 488 3.60 -9.73 -13.04
C GLY A 488 3.88 -9.76 -11.53
N CYS A 489 2.96 -9.25 -10.71
CA CYS A 489 3.13 -9.16 -9.25
C CYS A 489 2.77 -10.49 -8.59
N PRO A 490 3.62 -11.08 -7.74
CA PRO A 490 3.25 -12.21 -6.89
C PRO A 490 2.18 -11.80 -5.88
N VAL A 491 1.25 -12.70 -5.60
CA VAL A 491 0.13 -12.46 -4.66
C VAL A 491 0.04 -13.59 -3.64
N VAL A 492 -0.21 -13.24 -2.38
CA VAL A 492 -0.56 -14.19 -1.31
C VAL A 492 -1.90 -13.78 -0.72
N LEU A 493 -2.90 -14.65 -0.81
CA LEU A 493 -4.21 -14.47 -0.20
C LEU A 493 -4.29 -15.32 1.07
N LEU A 494 -4.57 -14.69 2.22
CA LEU A 494 -4.77 -15.38 3.48
C LEU A 494 -6.24 -15.33 3.87
N SER A 495 -6.75 -16.45 4.38
CA SER A 495 -8.10 -16.48 4.92
C SER A 495 -8.27 -17.56 5.97
N ALA A 496 -9.06 -17.29 7.02
CA ALA A 496 -9.56 -18.33 7.93
C ALA A 496 -10.39 -19.39 7.20
N THR A 497 -11.33 -18.97 6.36
CA THR A 497 -12.11 -19.87 5.49
C THR A 497 -12.39 -19.17 4.18
N LEU A 498 -12.21 -19.83 3.04
CA LEU A 498 -12.52 -19.22 1.75
C LEU A 498 -13.48 -20.11 0.96
N PRO A 499 -14.70 -19.65 0.65
CA PRO A 499 -15.62 -20.41 -0.18
C PRO A 499 -15.00 -20.74 -1.54
N ALA A 500 -15.23 -21.96 -2.04
CA ALA A 500 -14.71 -22.42 -3.33
C ALA A 500 -15.00 -21.43 -4.47
N ARG A 501 -16.22 -20.87 -4.52
CA ARG A 501 -16.60 -19.87 -5.52
C ARG A 501 -15.70 -18.63 -5.47
N THR A 502 -15.49 -18.06 -4.28
CA THR A 502 -14.65 -16.86 -4.10
C THR A 502 -13.19 -17.15 -4.46
N SER A 503 -12.63 -18.29 -4.02
CA SER A 503 -11.27 -18.69 -4.39
C SER A 503 -11.10 -18.81 -5.92
N ASN A 504 -12.05 -19.49 -6.57
CA ASN A 504 -12.09 -19.62 -8.02
C ASN A 504 -12.15 -18.27 -8.74
N GLU A 505 -13.03 -17.36 -8.31
CA GLU A 505 -13.17 -16.03 -8.93
C GLU A 505 -11.89 -15.18 -8.78
N LEU A 506 -11.24 -15.20 -7.62
CA LEU A 506 -10.02 -14.43 -7.34
C LEU A 506 -8.82 -14.95 -8.14
N VAL A 507 -8.54 -16.26 -8.09
CA VAL A 507 -7.42 -16.88 -8.82
C VAL A 507 -7.59 -16.72 -10.33
N ARG A 508 -8.82 -16.90 -10.86
CA ARG A 508 -9.10 -16.69 -12.29
C ARG A 508 -8.89 -15.24 -12.71
N SER A 509 -9.23 -14.28 -11.86
CA SER A 509 -9.05 -12.85 -12.17
C SER A 509 -7.57 -12.48 -12.29
N TYR A 510 -6.73 -13.02 -11.39
CA TYR A 510 -5.28 -12.88 -11.45
C TYR A 510 -4.69 -13.49 -12.74
N LEU A 511 -4.99 -14.77 -13.02
CA LEU A 511 -4.45 -15.47 -14.18
C LEU A 511 -4.94 -14.86 -15.51
N ALA A 512 -6.18 -14.36 -15.56
CA ALA A 512 -6.67 -13.61 -16.72
C ALA A 512 -5.86 -12.33 -16.94
N GLY A 513 -5.40 -11.68 -15.88
CA GLY A 513 -4.50 -10.53 -15.93
C GLY A 513 -3.12 -10.90 -16.49
N ALA A 514 -2.61 -12.06 -16.09
CA ALA A 514 -1.37 -12.64 -16.62
C ALA A 514 -1.46 -13.12 -18.08
N GLY A 515 -2.62 -12.94 -18.75
CA GLY A 515 -2.82 -13.23 -20.17
C GLY A 515 -3.49 -14.56 -20.48
N HIS A 516 -3.95 -15.31 -19.48
CA HIS A 516 -4.60 -16.60 -19.68
C HIS A 516 -6.09 -16.47 -20.06
N SER A 517 -6.55 -17.31 -20.99
CA SER A 517 -7.95 -17.28 -21.42
C SER A 517 -8.91 -17.72 -20.30
N ARG A 518 -9.96 -16.94 -20.06
CA ARG A 518 -10.99 -17.25 -19.06
C ARG A 518 -11.69 -18.58 -19.31
N THR A 519 -11.79 -19.04 -20.56
CA THR A 519 -12.40 -20.33 -20.89
C THR A 519 -11.56 -21.50 -20.38
N VAL A 520 -10.24 -21.47 -20.60
CA VAL A 520 -9.30 -22.49 -20.11
C VAL A 520 -9.27 -22.54 -18.58
N LEU A 521 -9.40 -21.38 -17.94
CA LEU A 521 -9.40 -21.28 -16.47
C LEU A 521 -10.71 -21.74 -15.82
N ALA A 522 -11.80 -21.85 -16.59
CA ALA A 522 -13.13 -22.19 -16.08
C ALA A 522 -13.27 -23.67 -15.68
N ASP A 523 -12.51 -24.55 -16.35
CA ASP A 523 -12.57 -26.00 -16.18
C ASP A 523 -11.72 -26.51 -15.00
N ARG A 524 -10.94 -25.63 -14.37
CA ARG A 524 -10.09 -25.96 -13.22
C ARG A 524 -10.72 -25.50 -11.91
N ASP A 525 -10.52 -26.34 -10.89
CA ASP A 525 -10.87 -26.04 -9.51
C ASP A 525 -9.69 -25.41 -8.78
N TRP A 526 -9.88 -24.15 -8.37
CA TRP A 526 -8.90 -23.33 -7.66
C TRP A 526 -9.22 -23.24 -6.17
N THR A 527 -9.81 -24.30 -5.60
CA THR A 527 -10.11 -24.37 -4.16
C THR A 527 -8.90 -24.92 -3.40
N PRO A 528 -8.46 -24.26 -2.31
CA PRO A 528 -7.40 -24.77 -1.44
C PRO A 528 -7.94 -25.87 -0.52
N ALA A 529 -7.04 -26.75 -0.05
CA ALA A 529 -7.36 -27.67 1.04
C ALA A 529 -7.55 -26.89 2.36
N TYR A 530 -8.40 -27.40 3.26
CA TYR A 530 -8.59 -26.81 4.59
C TYR A 530 -8.21 -27.82 5.69
N PRO A 531 -7.22 -27.51 6.53
CA PRO A 531 -6.23 -26.44 6.38
C PRO A 531 -5.27 -26.74 5.21
N GLY A 532 -4.67 -25.72 4.60
CA GLY A 532 -3.80 -25.93 3.45
C GLY A 532 -3.53 -24.69 2.62
N TRP A 533 -2.84 -24.91 1.51
CA TRP A 533 -2.54 -23.88 0.53
C TRP A 533 -2.62 -24.43 -0.89
N LEU A 534 -2.81 -23.51 -1.85
CA LEU A 534 -2.62 -23.75 -3.28
C LEU A 534 -1.72 -22.66 -3.86
N PHE A 535 -1.04 -23.01 -4.95
CA PHE A 535 -0.26 -22.09 -5.77
C PHE A 535 -0.68 -22.24 -7.23
N ALA A 536 -0.92 -21.11 -7.90
CA ALA A 536 -1.13 -21.06 -9.34
C ALA A 536 -0.05 -20.20 -10.01
N ALA A 537 0.74 -20.80 -10.91
CA ALA A 537 1.84 -20.13 -11.59
C ALA A 537 1.31 -19.13 -12.63
N ALA A 538 1.89 -17.93 -12.68
CA ALA A 538 1.49 -16.92 -13.66
C ALA A 538 1.91 -17.31 -15.09
N ALA A 539 2.99 -18.09 -15.26
CA ALA A 539 3.54 -18.42 -16.57
C ALA A 539 2.65 -19.35 -17.41
N ASP A 540 2.11 -20.42 -16.80
CA ASP A 540 1.40 -21.49 -17.51
C ASP A 540 0.06 -21.88 -16.85
N ALA A 541 -0.38 -21.13 -15.82
CA ALA A 541 -1.56 -21.44 -15.02
C ALA A 541 -1.54 -22.84 -14.39
N SER A 542 -0.37 -23.47 -14.20
CA SER A 542 -0.24 -24.74 -13.48
C SER A 542 -0.64 -24.60 -12.02
N LEU A 543 -1.21 -25.66 -11.44
CA LEU A 543 -1.73 -25.70 -10.09
C LEU A 543 -0.91 -26.66 -9.24
N THR A 544 -0.41 -26.18 -8.11
CA THR A 544 0.23 -26.97 -7.05
C THR A 544 -0.59 -26.83 -5.77
N ARG A 545 -0.76 -27.91 -5.02
CA ARG A 545 -1.46 -27.91 -3.72
C ARG A 545 -0.54 -28.48 -2.65
N ILE A 546 -0.84 -28.16 -1.39
CA ILE A 546 -0.19 -28.78 -0.24
C ILE A 546 -0.18 -30.31 -0.34
N ASP A 547 0.86 -30.94 0.20
CA ASP A 547 0.92 -32.39 0.38
C ASP A 547 -0.23 -32.83 1.30
N PRO A 548 -1.09 -33.77 0.89
CA PRO A 548 -2.18 -34.27 1.72
C PRO A 548 -1.73 -34.75 3.11
N GLN A 549 -0.55 -35.38 3.22
CA GLN A 549 -0.02 -35.85 4.49
C GLN A 549 0.31 -34.68 5.42
N ALA A 550 0.95 -33.63 4.90
CA ALA A 550 1.27 -32.44 5.68
C ALA A 550 0.00 -31.68 6.12
N ALA A 551 -1.00 -31.63 5.25
CA ALA A 551 -2.30 -31.06 5.59
C ALA A 551 -2.98 -31.82 6.73
N ASP A 552 -2.98 -33.16 6.68
CA ASP A 552 -3.56 -34.01 7.71
C ASP A 552 -2.80 -33.92 9.05
N GLU A 553 -1.47 -33.87 9.02
CA GLU A 553 -0.63 -33.69 10.21
C GLU A 553 -0.90 -32.35 10.88
N HIS A 554 -0.96 -31.27 10.09
CA HIS A 554 -1.32 -29.94 10.57
C HIS A 554 -2.73 -29.93 11.16
N ALA A 555 -3.71 -30.49 10.45
CA ALA A 555 -5.10 -30.57 10.90
C ALA A 555 -5.22 -31.32 12.24
N ARG A 556 -4.48 -32.41 12.44
CA ARG A 556 -4.44 -33.15 13.71
C ARG A 556 -3.83 -32.33 14.83
N ARG A 557 -2.73 -31.62 14.56
CA ARG A 557 -2.02 -30.81 15.56
C ARG A 557 -2.83 -29.62 16.06
N PHE A 558 -3.60 -28.99 15.17
CA PHE A 558 -4.40 -27.81 15.45
C PHE A 558 -5.89 -28.13 15.65
N ARG A 559 -6.25 -29.40 15.82
CA ARG A 559 -7.64 -29.81 16.06
C ARG A 559 -8.12 -29.28 17.41
N ARG A 560 -9.23 -28.53 17.38
CA ARG A 560 -9.96 -28.07 18.57
C ARG A 560 -11.39 -28.58 18.53
N THR A 561 -12.02 -28.67 19.70
CA THR A 561 -13.43 -29.00 19.85
C THR A 561 -14.09 -27.89 20.64
N ALA A 562 -15.13 -27.29 20.07
CA ALA A 562 -15.94 -26.27 20.73
C ALA A 562 -17.32 -26.84 21.02
N GLU A 563 -17.82 -26.60 22.23
CA GLU A 563 -19.19 -26.92 22.61
C GLU A 563 -20.09 -25.71 22.30
N ILE A 564 -21.07 -25.90 21.42
CA ILE A 564 -22.01 -24.84 21.05
C ILE A 564 -23.35 -25.14 21.72
N ARG A 565 -23.79 -24.22 22.60
CA ARG A 565 -25.11 -24.28 23.25
C ARG A 565 -25.97 -23.15 22.70
N LEU A 566 -27.14 -23.51 22.19
CA LEU A 566 -28.12 -22.56 21.66
C LEU A 566 -29.23 -22.35 22.68
N TYR A 567 -29.47 -21.10 23.05
CA TYR A 567 -30.53 -20.72 23.98
C TYR A 567 -31.55 -19.83 23.27
N PRO A 568 -32.84 -20.21 23.24
CA PRO A 568 -33.89 -19.29 22.83
C PRO A 568 -34.05 -18.20 23.87
N VAL A 569 -34.08 -16.94 23.43
CA VAL A 569 -34.24 -15.76 24.29
C VAL A 569 -35.25 -14.78 23.71
N ARG A 570 -35.95 -14.06 24.59
CA ARG A 570 -36.76 -12.90 24.19
C ARG A 570 -35.87 -11.66 24.08
N HIS A 571 -35.98 -10.95 22.97
CA HIS A 571 -35.28 -9.68 22.75
C HIS A 571 -36.21 -8.52 23.12
N ASP A 572 -35.96 -7.90 24.26
CA ASP A 572 -36.77 -6.80 24.75
C ASP A 572 -36.41 -5.52 23.99
N THR A 573 -37.12 -5.22 22.90
CA THR A 573 -37.06 -3.89 22.27
C THR A 573 -37.87 -2.90 23.11
N GLN A 574 -37.38 -1.65 23.17
CA GLN A 574 -37.89 -0.54 24.00
C GLN A 574 -39.32 -0.07 23.62
N THR A 575 -40.32 -0.95 23.65
CA THR A 575 -41.73 -0.65 23.39
C THR A 575 -42.69 -1.54 24.20
N ASP A 576 -42.32 -1.94 25.43
CA ASP A 576 -43.30 -2.53 26.34
C ASP A 576 -43.37 -1.71 27.65
N PRO A 577 -44.23 -0.67 27.69
CA PRO A 577 -44.45 0.11 28.90
C PRO A 577 -45.38 -0.67 29.83
N GLY A 578 -44.81 -1.57 30.64
CA GLY A 578 -45.46 -1.96 31.89
C GLY A 578 -45.59 -3.44 32.21
N ASN A 579 -44.55 -4.26 32.04
CA ASN A 579 -44.47 -5.52 32.79
C ASN A 579 -43.04 -5.87 33.21
N ALA A 580 -42.95 -6.52 34.37
CA ALA A 580 -41.74 -7.08 34.99
C ALA A 580 -40.84 -7.81 33.96
N PRO A 581 -39.51 -7.92 34.21
CA PRO A 581 -38.57 -8.56 33.29
C PRO A 581 -39.14 -9.90 32.84
N ALA A 582 -39.37 -10.05 31.53
CA ALA A 582 -39.91 -11.27 30.98
C ALA A 582 -38.95 -12.41 31.32
N ARG A 583 -39.44 -13.48 31.98
CA ARG A 583 -38.69 -14.74 32.11
C ARG A 583 -38.16 -15.12 30.73
N GLU A 584 -36.90 -15.53 30.65
CA GLU A 584 -36.20 -15.88 29.41
C GLU A 584 -35.76 -14.66 28.56
N SER A 585 -35.49 -13.52 29.19
CA SER A 585 -34.92 -12.36 28.50
C SER A 585 -33.46 -12.61 28.07
N ARG A 586 -33.04 -11.96 26.98
CA ARG A 586 -31.65 -11.95 26.51
C ARG A 586 -30.66 -11.57 27.60
N LEU A 587 -30.97 -10.53 28.38
CA LEU A 587 -30.09 -10.02 29.43
C LEU A 587 -29.96 -11.00 30.60
N GLU A 588 -31.08 -11.60 31.05
CA GLU A 588 -31.07 -12.63 32.10
C GLU A 588 -30.19 -13.81 31.70
N ARG A 589 -30.29 -14.27 30.44
CA ARG A 589 -29.48 -15.38 29.95
C ARG A 589 -27.99 -15.03 29.88
N ILE A 590 -27.63 -13.85 29.38
CA ILE A 590 -26.24 -13.38 29.35
C ILE A 590 -25.69 -13.33 30.78
N THR A 591 -26.42 -12.72 31.72
CA THR A 591 -26.01 -12.63 33.12
C THR A 591 -25.75 -14.01 33.72
N ALA A 592 -26.62 -14.99 33.47
CA ALA A 592 -26.45 -16.33 34.02
C ALA A 592 -25.30 -17.14 33.37
N GLU A 593 -24.83 -16.80 32.17
CA GLU A 593 -23.60 -17.38 31.59
C GLU A 593 -22.32 -16.65 32.06
N ILE A 594 -22.42 -15.36 32.39
CA ILE A 594 -21.28 -14.54 32.83
C ILE A 594 -21.05 -14.62 34.35
N ALA A 595 -22.10 -14.83 35.15
CA ALA A 595 -22.01 -14.92 36.61
C ALA A 595 -20.93 -15.91 37.11
N PRO A 596 -20.77 -17.13 36.54
CA PRO A 596 -19.71 -18.05 36.96
C PRO A 596 -18.30 -17.50 36.76
N VAL A 597 -18.07 -16.69 35.71
CA VAL A 597 -16.78 -16.04 35.43
C VAL A 597 -16.51 -14.91 36.43
N VAL A 598 -17.57 -14.25 36.90
CA VAL A 598 -17.48 -13.20 37.90
C VAL A 598 -17.18 -13.78 39.28
N GLU A 599 -17.84 -14.89 39.63
CA GLU A 599 -17.71 -15.57 40.93
C GLU A 599 -16.39 -16.32 41.09
N ASN A 600 -15.95 -17.05 40.06
CA ASN A 600 -14.80 -17.95 40.13
C ASN A 600 -13.52 -17.37 39.50
N GLY A 601 -13.61 -16.17 38.91
CA GLY A 601 -12.58 -15.62 38.04
C GLY A 601 -12.61 -16.23 36.64
N GLY A 602 -11.89 -15.58 35.72
CA GLY A 602 -11.83 -15.93 34.31
C GLY A 602 -12.05 -14.74 33.39
N CYS A 603 -11.92 -14.99 32.10
CA CYS A 603 -12.09 -13.99 31.04
C CYS A 603 -13.27 -14.38 30.15
N ALA A 604 -14.18 -13.44 29.89
CA ALA A 604 -15.32 -13.68 29.01
C ALA A 604 -15.52 -12.56 27.99
N VAL A 605 -16.14 -12.93 26.86
CA VAL A 605 -16.58 -11.97 25.84
C VAL A 605 -18.07 -12.10 25.59
N VAL A 606 -18.75 -10.95 25.48
CA VAL A 606 -20.16 -10.86 25.09
C VAL A 606 -20.25 -10.07 23.79
N VAL A 607 -20.61 -10.75 22.70
CA VAL A 607 -20.75 -10.14 21.37
C VAL A 607 -22.22 -9.81 21.10
N CYS A 608 -22.49 -8.52 20.95
CA CYS A 608 -23.81 -7.99 20.69
C CYS A 608 -23.98 -7.62 19.21
N ALA A 609 -25.16 -7.89 18.64
CA ALA A 609 -25.45 -7.59 17.24
C ALA A 609 -25.46 -6.08 16.94
N THR A 610 -25.84 -5.24 17.92
CA THR A 610 -25.91 -3.79 17.76
C THR A 610 -25.18 -3.04 18.87
N VAL A 611 -24.79 -1.79 18.58
CA VAL A 611 -24.18 -0.89 19.58
C VAL A 611 -25.14 -0.62 20.74
N ALA A 612 -26.43 -0.47 20.46
CA ALA A 612 -27.45 -0.25 21.49
C ALA A 612 -27.58 -1.47 22.42
N ASP A 613 -27.55 -2.68 21.86
CA ASP A 613 -27.53 -3.92 22.65
C ASP A 613 -26.25 -4.05 23.48
N GLY A 614 -25.09 -3.70 22.92
CA GLY A 614 -23.83 -3.62 23.65
C GLY A 614 -23.89 -2.70 24.87
N GLN A 615 -24.41 -1.48 24.67
CA GLN A 615 -24.58 -0.49 25.75
C GLN A 615 -25.55 -0.97 26.84
N ARG A 616 -26.71 -1.52 26.45
CA ARG A 616 -27.69 -2.08 27.40
C ARG A 616 -27.12 -3.26 28.18
N THR A 617 -26.39 -4.14 27.51
CA THR A 617 -25.77 -5.32 28.13
C THR A 617 -24.70 -4.91 29.13
N TYR A 618 -23.84 -3.95 28.76
CA TYR A 618 -22.84 -3.40 29.65
C TYR A 618 -23.48 -2.79 30.91
N GLN A 619 -24.50 -1.95 30.75
CA GLN A 619 -25.21 -1.32 31.88
C GLN A 619 -25.87 -2.39 32.77
N HIS A 620 -26.55 -3.36 32.18
CA HIS A 620 -27.21 -4.43 32.94
C HIS A 620 -26.21 -5.28 33.73
N LEU A 621 -25.09 -5.69 33.12
CA LEU A 621 -24.07 -6.47 33.80
C LEU A 621 -23.38 -5.66 34.90
N HIS A 622 -23.11 -4.38 34.65
CA HIS A 622 -22.56 -3.46 35.66
C HIS A 622 -23.46 -3.39 36.90
N ASP A 623 -24.77 -3.23 36.71
CA ASP A 623 -25.73 -3.04 37.81
C ASP A 623 -26.05 -4.36 38.54
N MET A 624 -26.25 -5.46 37.82
CA MET A 624 -26.67 -6.73 38.40
C MET A 624 -25.57 -7.49 39.13
N LEU A 625 -24.32 -7.32 38.71
CA LEU A 625 -23.17 -8.03 39.27
C LEU A 625 -22.39 -7.18 40.29
N ASP A 626 -22.96 -6.04 40.71
CA ASP A 626 -22.39 -5.05 41.64
C ASP A 626 -20.90 -4.77 41.35
N TRP A 627 -20.61 -4.37 40.11
CA TRP A 627 -19.22 -4.19 39.69
C TRP A 627 -18.60 -2.98 40.38
N GLN A 628 -17.90 -3.21 41.50
CA GLN A 628 -17.23 -2.15 42.25
C GLN A 628 -15.94 -1.78 41.52
N GLY A 629 -15.98 -0.71 40.72
CA GLY A 629 -14.93 -0.26 39.79
C GLY A 629 -13.56 0.04 40.40
N GLY A 630 -12.88 -1.00 40.89
CA GLY A 630 -11.49 -0.98 41.29
C GLY A 630 -10.54 -1.26 40.12
N PRO A 631 -9.24 -0.96 40.26
CA PRO A 631 -8.24 -1.12 39.19
C PRO A 631 -8.07 -2.58 38.68
N ASN A 632 -8.51 -3.57 39.46
CA ASN A 632 -8.49 -5.00 39.12
C ASN A 632 -9.84 -5.55 38.65
N ASP A 633 -10.86 -4.70 38.50
CA ASP A 633 -12.22 -5.10 38.17
C ASP A 633 -12.66 -4.54 36.81
N GLN A 634 -12.65 -5.39 35.78
CA GLN A 634 -12.61 -4.90 34.41
C GLN A 634 -13.78 -5.45 33.59
N LEU A 635 -14.94 -4.81 33.74
CA LEU A 635 -15.94 -4.80 32.67
C LEU A 635 -15.55 -3.74 31.65
N VAL A 636 -15.46 -4.12 30.38
CA VAL A 636 -15.08 -3.21 29.30
C VAL A 636 -16.15 -3.20 28.22
N LEU A 637 -16.55 -2.01 27.76
CA LEU A 637 -17.37 -1.84 26.56
C LEU A 637 -16.50 -1.38 25.40
N LEU A 638 -16.50 -2.14 24.30
CA LEU A 638 -15.79 -1.79 23.07
C LEU A 638 -16.74 -1.79 21.87
N HIS A 639 -16.97 -0.63 21.26
CA HIS A 639 -17.77 -0.52 20.04
C HIS A 639 -17.31 0.64 19.12
N ALA A 640 -17.76 0.66 17.86
CA ALA A 640 -17.24 1.58 16.84
C ALA A 640 -17.57 3.06 17.10
N ARG A 641 -18.63 3.34 17.88
CA ARG A 641 -19.08 4.68 18.25
C ARG A 641 -18.31 5.34 19.41
N LEU A 642 -17.19 4.77 19.84
CA LEU A 642 -16.29 5.42 20.81
C LEU A 642 -15.37 6.44 20.11
N PRO A 643 -14.96 7.53 20.80
CA PRO A 643 -13.88 8.39 20.32
C PRO A 643 -12.63 7.58 19.98
N GLY A 644 -11.93 7.92 18.89
CA GLY A 644 -10.83 7.13 18.34
C GLY A 644 -9.74 6.76 19.36
N HIS A 645 -9.26 7.75 20.13
CA HIS A 645 -8.23 7.55 21.16
C HIS A 645 -8.68 6.60 22.29
N GLN A 646 -9.95 6.65 22.68
CA GLN A 646 -10.51 5.74 23.70
C GLN A 646 -10.61 4.32 23.15
N ARG A 647 -11.13 4.18 21.93
CA ARG A 647 -11.22 2.90 21.23
C ARG A 647 -9.85 2.24 21.11
N GLU A 648 -8.84 3.00 20.70
CA GLU A 648 -7.46 2.52 20.56
C GLU A 648 -6.86 2.11 21.91
N THR A 649 -7.05 2.92 22.94
CA THR A 649 -6.57 2.61 24.31
C THR A 649 -7.19 1.32 24.84
N LEU A 650 -8.50 1.15 24.71
CA LEU A 650 -9.22 -0.05 25.14
C LEU A 650 -8.82 -1.28 24.31
N THR A 651 -8.65 -1.11 22.99
CA THR A 651 -8.22 -2.20 22.10
C THR A 651 -6.81 -2.68 22.49
N ARG A 652 -5.88 -1.75 22.74
CA ARG A 652 -4.52 -2.06 23.20
C ARG A 652 -4.54 -2.75 24.56
N HIS A 653 -5.34 -2.25 25.50
CA HIS A 653 -5.53 -2.87 26.81
C HIS A 653 -6.00 -4.32 26.69
N ILE A 654 -7.09 -4.56 25.96
CA ILE A 654 -7.65 -5.90 25.71
C ILE A 654 -6.59 -6.81 25.07
N ARG A 655 -5.90 -6.36 24.01
CA ARG A 655 -4.86 -7.14 23.33
C ARG A 655 -3.68 -7.46 24.24
N SER A 656 -3.28 -6.53 25.10
CA SER A 656 -2.16 -6.73 26.03
C SER A 656 -2.48 -7.72 27.15
N ARG A 657 -3.76 -7.83 27.54
CA ARG A 657 -4.22 -8.65 28.68
C ARG A 657 -4.73 -10.01 28.25
N LEU A 658 -5.44 -10.09 27.13
CA LEU A 658 -6.02 -11.32 26.59
C LEU A 658 -5.20 -11.92 25.43
N GLY A 659 -4.12 -11.26 25.00
CA GLY A 659 -3.23 -11.79 23.98
C GLY A 659 -2.34 -12.94 24.49
N ARG A 660 -1.75 -13.70 23.56
CA ARG A 660 -0.98 -14.93 23.83
C ARG A 660 0.19 -14.76 24.81
N THR A 661 0.77 -13.57 24.89
CA THR A 661 1.91 -13.23 25.77
C THR A 661 1.54 -12.27 26.88
N GLY A 662 0.26 -11.98 27.07
CA GLY A 662 -0.24 -11.03 28.05
C GLY A 662 -0.26 -11.60 29.47
N GLU A 663 -0.11 -10.73 30.47
CA GLU A 663 -0.44 -11.09 31.85
C GLU A 663 -1.97 -11.18 31.99
N ARG A 664 -2.49 -12.40 31.86
CA ARG A 664 -3.93 -12.69 31.89
C ARG A 664 -4.53 -12.22 33.23
N PRO A 665 -5.55 -11.36 33.21
CA PRO A 665 -6.18 -10.89 34.44
C PRO A 665 -6.95 -12.02 35.12
N ALA A 666 -7.06 -11.95 36.45
CA ALA A 666 -7.88 -12.88 37.22
C ALA A 666 -9.37 -12.80 36.83
N ARG A 667 -9.82 -11.62 36.41
CA ARG A 667 -11.20 -11.37 35.96
C ARG A 667 -11.24 -10.26 34.90
N LEU A 668 -11.82 -10.52 33.74
CA LEU A 668 -12.07 -9.52 32.67
C LEU A 668 -13.26 -9.94 31.81
N VAL A 669 -14.25 -9.06 31.68
CA VAL A 669 -15.39 -9.29 30.78
C VAL A 669 -15.44 -8.17 29.76
N VAL A 670 -15.48 -8.54 28.48
CA VAL A 670 -15.53 -7.59 27.38
C VAL A 670 -16.87 -7.68 26.68
N VAL A 671 -17.68 -6.63 26.78
CA VAL A 671 -18.89 -6.45 25.98
C VAL A 671 -18.51 -5.71 24.70
N THR A 672 -18.85 -6.27 23.56
CA THR A 672 -18.50 -5.69 22.27
C THR A 672 -19.58 -5.87 21.22
N THR A 673 -19.34 -5.29 20.04
CA THR A 673 -20.05 -5.62 18.80
C THR A 673 -19.13 -6.43 17.88
N SER A 674 -19.45 -6.51 16.58
CA SER A 674 -18.60 -7.12 15.54
C SER A 674 -17.20 -6.50 15.34
N LEU A 675 -16.73 -5.65 16.26
CA LEU A 675 -15.38 -5.11 16.21
C LEU A 675 -14.31 -6.09 16.68
N LEU A 676 -14.66 -6.99 17.60
CA LEU A 676 -13.73 -8.06 17.96
C LEU A 676 -13.74 -9.20 16.91
N ASP A 677 -14.72 -9.25 15.99
CA ASP A 677 -14.77 -10.23 14.88
C ASP A 677 -13.63 -10.07 13.87
N MET A 678 -12.86 -8.98 13.98
CA MET A 678 -11.80 -8.62 13.06
C MET A 678 -10.45 -8.59 13.80
N SER A 679 -9.80 -9.76 13.85
CA SER A 679 -8.37 -9.96 14.09
C SER A 679 -7.78 -9.63 15.47
N LEU A 680 -8.57 -9.48 16.52
CA LEU A 680 -8.00 -9.41 17.87
C LEU A 680 -7.62 -10.83 18.31
N ASP A 681 -6.32 -11.11 18.35
CA ASP A 681 -5.75 -12.37 18.88
C ASP A 681 -5.96 -12.42 20.40
N VAL A 682 -7.19 -12.74 20.82
CA VAL A 682 -7.63 -12.76 22.23
C VAL A 682 -8.08 -14.15 22.65
N ASP A 683 -7.66 -14.56 23.83
CA ASP A 683 -8.00 -15.84 24.47
C ASP A 683 -8.96 -15.59 25.64
N VAL A 684 -10.12 -16.26 25.61
CA VAL A 684 -11.21 -16.12 26.59
C VAL A 684 -11.77 -17.48 27.00
N ASP A 685 -12.19 -17.62 28.25
CA ASP A 685 -12.74 -18.88 28.78
C ASP A 685 -14.18 -19.12 28.32
N VAL A 686 -14.96 -18.04 28.21
CA VAL A 686 -16.39 -18.10 27.83
C VAL A 686 -16.70 -17.05 26.77
N MET A 687 -17.44 -17.45 25.75
CA MET A 687 -18.01 -16.54 24.76
C MET A 687 -19.53 -16.67 24.71
N VAL A 688 -20.21 -15.54 24.85
CA VAL A 688 -21.64 -15.40 24.63
C VAL A 688 -21.85 -14.48 23.43
N SER A 689 -22.65 -14.91 22.45
CA SER A 689 -22.89 -14.12 21.24
C SER A 689 -24.37 -14.10 20.89
N ASP A 690 -24.83 -12.95 20.41
CA ASP A 690 -26.06 -12.89 19.63
C ASP A 690 -25.91 -13.74 18.35
N LEU A 691 -27.04 -14.18 17.80
CA LEU A 691 -27.05 -14.92 16.55
C LEU A 691 -26.53 -14.04 15.40
N ALA A 692 -25.47 -14.50 14.75
CA ALA A 692 -24.89 -13.89 13.56
C ALA A 692 -24.84 -14.95 12.44
N PRO A 693 -24.68 -14.54 11.16
CA PRO A 693 -24.37 -15.50 10.10
C PRO A 693 -23.20 -16.38 10.53
N CYS A 694 -23.22 -17.67 10.16
CA CYS A 694 -22.08 -18.58 10.33
C CYS A 694 -20.94 -18.17 9.36
N THR A 695 -20.41 -16.97 9.53
CA THR A 695 -19.20 -16.50 8.88
C THR A 695 -17.99 -16.98 9.68
N PRO A 696 -16.80 -17.07 9.06
CA PRO A 696 -15.53 -17.46 9.70
C PRO A 696 -15.20 -16.79 11.03
N SER A 697 -15.75 -15.60 11.33
CA SER A 697 -15.60 -14.93 12.62
C SER A 697 -16.07 -15.82 13.79
N CYS A 698 -17.26 -16.42 13.73
CA CYS A 698 -17.72 -17.35 14.77
C CYS A 698 -16.80 -18.57 14.97
N ASN A 699 -16.13 -19.04 13.89
CA ASN A 699 -15.15 -20.13 13.97
C ASN A 699 -13.80 -19.68 14.53
N ALA A 700 -13.39 -18.43 14.29
CA ALA A 700 -12.15 -17.86 14.81
C ALA A 700 -12.16 -17.77 16.35
N TRP A 701 -13.33 -17.48 16.93
CA TRP A 701 -13.52 -17.40 18.37
C TRP A 701 -13.59 -18.76 19.07
N ALA A 702 -14.27 -19.73 18.45
CA ALA A 702 -14.29 -21.11 18.92
C ALA A 702 -12.87 -21.73 19.01
N ALA A 703 -11.92 -21.21 18.21
CA ALA A 703 -10.52 -21.63 18.23
C ALA A 703 -9.65 -20.89 19.28
N SER A 704 -10.04 -19.67 19.70
CA SER A 704 -9.21 -18.83 20.57
C SER A 704 -9.40 -19.08 22.07
N GLY A 705 -10.57 -19.59 22.50
CA GLY A 705 -10.85 -19.88 23.91
C GLY A 705 -10.24 -21.16 24.50
N ALA A 706 -9.21 -21.74 23.85
CA ALA A 706 -8.65 -23.03 24.24
C ALA A 706 -7.11 -23.08 24.14
N SER A 707 -6.42 -21.96 24.40
CA SER A 707 -4.96 -21.97 24.53
C SER A 707 -4.57 -22.53 25.92
N SER A 708 -4.67 -23.85 26.07
CA SER A 708 -4.18 -24.57 27.24
C SER A 708 -2.66 -24.75 27.16
N THR A 709 -1.93 -23.67 27.45
CA THR A 709 -0.54 -23.75 27.92
C THR A 709 -0.37 -22.89 29.17
N CYS A 710 -1.14 -23.19 30.22
CA CYS A 710 -0.80 -22.83 31.59
C CYS A 710 -1.54 -23.72 32.59
N GLY A 711 -0.80 -24.62 33.26
CA GLY A 711 -1.08 -25.13 34.60
C GLY A 711 -2.30 -26.04 34.79
N ALA A 712 -2.05 -27.33 35.03
CA ALA A 712 -3.00 -28.19 35.74
C ALA A 712 -3.44 -27.54 37.07
N PRO A 713 -4.70 -27.76 37.53
CA PRO A 713 -5.17 -27.22 38.80
C PRO A 713 -4.31 -27.79 39.95
N ARG A 714 -3.70 -26.90 40.73
CA ARG A 714 -3.07 -27.27 42.01
C ARG A 714 -4.19 -27.76 42.95
N PRO A 715 -4.04 -28.92 43.61
CA PRO A 715 -5.00 -29.35 44.63
C PRO A 715 -5.01 -28.34 45.78
N ALA A 716 -6.21 -28.09 46.31
CA ALA A 716 -6.45 -27.20 47.44
C ALA A 716 -5.54 -27.55 48.61
N ALA A 717 -4.85 -26.55 49.15
CA ALA A 717 -4.10 -26.70 50.39
C ALA A 717 -5.08 -26.83 51.56
N ASP A 718 -4.94 -27.90 52.34
CA ASP A 718 -5.65 -28.11 53.60
C ASP A 718 -5.40 -26.94 54.59
N PRO A 719 -6.39 -26.59 55.43
CA PRO A 719 -6.23 -25.53 56.42
C PRO A 719 -5.22 -25.93 57.51
N PRO A 720 -4.51 -24.95 58.12
CA PRO A 720 -3.46 -25.25 59.10
C PRO A 720 -4.09 -25.82 60.38
N GLY A 721 -3.89 -27.12 60.59
CA GLY A 721 -4.21 -27.81 61.83
C GLY A 721 -3.32 -27.33 62.97
N CYS A 722 -3.94 -27.05 64.12
CA CYS A 722 -3.30 -26.81 65.41
C CYS A 722 -2.23 -27.87 65.74
N ALA A 723 -0.97 -27.44 65.80
CA ALA A 723 0.11 -28.24 66.35
C ALA A 723 0.01 -28.27 67.88
N GLY A 724 -0.43 -29.42 68.41
CA GLY A 724 -0.36 -29.74 69.82
C GLY A 724 1.09 -29.98 70.28
N ALA A 725 1.40 -29.47 71.46
CA ALA A 725 2.63 -29.72 72.18
C ALA A 725 2.82 -31.22 72.49
N ARG A 726 4.00 -31.76 72.22
CA ARG A 726 4.54 -32.94 72.89
C ARG A 726 5.99 -32.69 73.30
N THR A 727 6.22 -32.91 74.59
CA THR A 727 7.49 -33.00 75.31
C THR A 727 8.26 -34.28 74.94
N PRO A 728 9.56 -34.38 75.27
CA PRO A 728 10.47 -35.35 74.65
C PRO A 728 10.54 -36.69 75.38
N GLY A 729 10.89 -37.72 74.60
CA GLY A 729 11.43 -39.00 75.01
C GLY A 729 12.36 -39.51 73.93
#